data_AF-A0A1Q8KJ89-F1
#
_entry.id   AF-A0A1Q8KJ89-F1
#
_cell.length_a   1.000
_cell.length_b   1.000
_cell.length_c   1.000
_cell.angle_alpha   90.00
_cell.angle_beta   90.00
_cell.angle_gamma   90.00
#
_symmetry.space_group_name_H-M   'P 1'
#
loop_
_entity.id
_entity.type
_entity.pdbx_description
1 polymer ?
#
loop_
_entity_poly.entity_id
_entity_poly.type
_entity_poly.pdbx_seq_one_letter_code
_entity_poly.pdbx_strand_id
1 'polypeptide(L)'
;MSRLVVVGNGMVGHRLVSAMRDRDTAGTWEVTVLGEETRRAYDRVALSSYVDGRSEEELRLDDDGLRGDPLVTYHLGDAVSRIDRDACRVTTASGRTFDYDALVLATGSYPFVPPVDGRDLPGCFVYRTLDDLDAISGAAAAAVATTAPGRRSAVVVGGGLLGLEAARAMRLLGLSPQVVEIAPRLMPVQVDDGGGALLRSLVESQGIAVRAGVSLTGVARDRDRLVATLSDGVELDADVVVFSAGIRAADQLARDSGLPVGERGGVLVDDRCRTSDDAVWAIGECAALEGRTYGLVAPGYAMAEVVADRLLGGPARMTPEELDMSTQLKLLGVDVASFGDAHASTEGALEIVVNDPVAGTYSKLVVSDDASTLLGGVLVGDASRYGVLRPLVGAQLPDDPVTLISKGGAEPDASALPDSAQICSCNAVTKGDLCTAIHDGAHDVPALKACTRAGTTCGSCVPTLKRILEQEGVEVSKALCEHFDHSRAELFQIVAGAGITSFSALVESHGRGSGCDICKPVVASILATLYNGHVLDAERASLQDTNDHFLANLQRNGTYSVVPRIAGGEVTAEGLIVIGEVARDFGLYTKITGGQRIDMFGARVEDLPAIWTRLVDAGFESGHAYGKSLRTVKSCVGTTWCRYGVQDSVGMAVELELRYRGLRSPHKLKSGVSGCARECAEARSKDFGVIATEQGWNLYVGGNGGFTPRHAELLVSDVDSETLIRTIDRFLMFYVRTADRLQRTAPWIESMEGGLDHLRSVIVDDSLGICADLDAAMERHVDSYADEWAGVLADPEKLSRFVSFVNAPEAPDPTIRFVEERGQNVPAPGRPDEPVLIGLPEVSPR
;
A
#
# COMPACT_ATOMS: atom_id res chain seq x y z
N MET A 1 -3.20 31.78 33.28
CA MET A 1 -3.34 30.75 32.24
C MET A 1 -4.27 31.34 31.21
N SER A 2 -3.79 31.48 29.99
CA SER A 2 -4.55 32.07 28.88
C SER A 2 -5.40 30.99 28.20
N ARG A 3 -6.51 31.36 27.58
CA ARG A 3 -7.45 30.43 26.94
C ARG A 3 -7.37 30.55 25.42
N LEU A 4 -7.01 29.46 24.77
CA LEU A 4 -7.04 29.31 23.32
C LEU A 4 -8.27 28.49 22.92
N VAL A 5 -9.14 29.07 22.10
CA VAL A 5 -10.25 28.32 21.48
C VAL A 5 -9.93 28.07 20.00
N VAL A 6 -9.95 26.81 19.59
CA VAL A 6 -9.74 26.39 18.20
C VAL A 6 -11.07 25.90 17.63
N VAL A 7 -11.55 26.57 16.59
CA VAL A 7 -12.81 26.22 15.91
C VAL A 7 -12.49 25.43 14.64
N GLY A 8 -12.69 24.12 14.71
CA GLY A 8 -12.37 23.15 13.66
C GLY A 8 -11.34 22.13 14.13
N ASN A 9 -11.71 20.85 14.06
CA ASN A 9 -10.88 19.71 14.46
C ASN A 9 -10.39 18.88 13.25
N GLY A 10 -10.12 19.56 12.12
CA GLY A 10 -9.50 18.93 10.95
C GLY A 10 -7.99 18.77 11.12
N MET A 11 -7.30 18.30 10.08
CA MET A 11 -5.85 18.09 10.08
C MET A 11 -5.07 19.34 10.54
N VAL A 12 -5.46 20.52 10.05
CA VAL A 12 -4.79 21.80 10.37
C VAL A 12 -5.05 22.26 11.81
N GLY A 13 -6.30 22.12 12.29
CA GLY A 13 -6.64 22.43 13.68
C GLY A 13 -5.89 21.52 14.65
N HIS A 14 -5.85 20.22 14.36
CA HIS A 14 -5.04 19.26 15.12
C HIS A 14 -3.54 19.61 15.09
N ARG A 15 -3.01 20.03 13.94
CA ARG A 15 -1.60 20.45 13.81
C ARG A 15 -1.26 21.63 14.73
N LEU A 16 -2.13 22.64 14.79
CA LEU A 16 -1.96 23.78 15.70
C LEU A 16 -1.93 23.32 17.16
N VAL A 17 -2.87 22.47 17.56
CA VAL A 17 -2.96 21.97 18.93
C VAL A 17 -1.69 21.21 19.30
N SER A 18 -1.23 20.28 18.43
CA SER A 18 0.04 19.57 18.62
C SER A 18 1.22 20.54 18.74
N ALA A 19 1.37 21.51 17.83
CA ALA A 19 2.48 22.48 17.88
C ALA A 19 2.46 23.35 19.15
N MET A 20 1.27 23.77 19.61
CA MET A 20 1.11 24.50 20.87
C MET A 20 1.55 23.65 22.06
N ARG A 21 1.15 22.37 22.12
CA ARG A 21 1.50 21.49 23.24
C ARG A 21 2.98 21.09 23.23
N ASP A 22 3.58 20.91 22.06
CA ASP A 22 5.01 20.65 21.92
C ASP A 22 5.88 21.82 22.42
N ARG A 23 5.43 23.07 22.20
CA ARG A 23 6.22 24.28 22.46
C ARG A 23 5.91 24.97 23.80
N ASP A 24 4.67 24.88 24.28
CA ASP A 24 4.24 25.47 25.56
C ASP A 24 4.60 24.57 26.76
N THR A 25 5.90 24.38 26.97
CA THR A 25 6.45 23.55 28.06
C THR A 25 6.11 24.08 29.45
N ALA A 26 5.75 25.36 29.56
CA ALA A 26 5.34 25.99 30.82
C ALA A 26 3.84 25.86 31.13
N GLY A 27 3.04 25.31 30.20
CA GLY A 27 1.59 25.15 30.38
C GLY A 27 0.85 26.48 30.55
N THR A 28 1.26 27.50 29.79
CA THR A 28 0.69 28.85 29.86
C THR A 28 -0.70 28.95 29.22
N TRP A 29 -1.00 28.07 28.26
CA TRP A 29 -2.25 28.03 27.51
C TRP A 29 -3.09 26.79 27.81
N GLU A 30 -4.38 27.02 28.06
CA GLU A 30 -5.42 26.00 28.03
C GLU A 30 -6.09 26.01 26.66
N VAL A 31 -6.20 24.85 26.00
CA VAL A 31 -6.71 24.72 24.64
C VAL A 31 -8.07 24.04 24.64
N THR A 32 -9.08 24.72 24.11
CA THR A 32 -10.41 24.14 23.87
C THR A 32 -10.64 24.00 22.36
N VAL A 33 -10.84 22.76 21.90
CA VAL A 33 -11.10 22.44 20.50
C VAL A 33 -12.59 22.18 20.31
N LEU A 34 -13.22 22.93 19.40
CA LEU A 34 -14.63 22.83 19.05
C LEU A 34 -14.76 22.26 17.63
N GLY A 35 -15.38 21.09 17.49
CA GLY A 35 -15.55 20.38 16.22
C GLY A 35 -17.02 20.14 15.90
N GLU A 36 -17.40 20.41 14.64
CA GLU A 36 -18.72 20.05 14.12
C GLU A 36 -18.89 18.54 13.95
N GLU A 37 -17.86 17.85 13.44
CA GLU A 37 -17.86 16.39 13.32
C GLU A 37 -17.82 15.73 14.71
N THR A 38 -18.47 14.58 14.84
CA THR A 38 -18.46 13.75 16.07
C THR A 38 -17.14 13.02 16.28
N ARG A 39 -16.29 12.96 15.25
CA ARG A 39 -15.04 12.21 15.21
C ARG A 39 -13.84 13.06 15.60
N ARG A 40 -12.79 12.37 16.06
CA ARG A 40 -11.45 12.97 16.27
C ARG A 40 -10.84 13.34 14.91
N ALA A 41 -9.75 14.10 14.93
CA ALA A 41 -9.07 14.48 13.70
C ALA A 41 -8.50 13.24 12.99
N TYR A 42 -8.69 13.16 11.68
CA TYR A 42 -8.23 12.07 10.82
C TYR A 42 -7.60 12.62 9.53
N ASP A 43 -6.81 11.81 8.86
CA ASP A 43 -6.15 12.13 7.60
C ASP A 43 -7.17 12.20 6.46
N ARG A 44 -7.55 13.43 6.10
CA ARG A 44 -8.49 13.70 5.02
C ARG A 44 -7.87 13.55 3.62
N VAL A 45 -6.54 13.54 3.52
CA VAL A 45 -5.82 13.29 2.26
C VAL A 45 -5.87 11.80 1.91
N ALA A 46 -5.99 10.93 2.92
CA ALA A 46 -6.09 9.48 2.74
C ALA A 46 -7.54 8.94 2.69
N LEU A 47 -8.55 9.81 2.48
CA LEU A 47 -9.98 9.42 2.53
C LEU A 47 -10.32 8.22 1.64
N SER A 48 -9.77 8.19 0.44
CA SER A 48 -10.03 7.10 -0.53
C SER A 48 -9.60 5.73 -0.02
N SER A 49 -8.62 5.66 0.89
CA SER A 49 -8.16 4.40 1.48
C SER A 49 -9.15 3.77 2.48
N TYR A 50 -10.10 4.54 3.00
CA TYR A 50 -11.21 4.03 3.80
C TYR A 50 -12.06 3.04 2.99
N VAL A 51 -12.33 3.37 1.73
CA VAL A 51 -13.05 2.50 0.78
C VAL A 51 -12.21 1.30 0.34
N ASP A 52 -10.87 1.41 0.43
CA ASP A 52 -9.93 0.28 0.21
C ASP A 52 -9.78 -0.63 1.44
N GLY A 53 -10.54 -0.39 2.51
CA GLY A 53 -10.61 -1.26 3.70
C GLY A 53 -9.80 -0.78 4.91
N ARG A 54 -9.20 0.42 4.88
CA ARG A 54 -8.67 1.03 6.11
C ARG A 54 -9.81 1.42 7.03
N SER A 55 -9.62 1.17 8.32
CA SER A 55 -10.54 1.60 9.37
C SER A 55 -10.43 3.09 9.69
N GLU A 56 -11.46 3.65 10.34
CA GLU A 56 -11.40 5.01 10.91
C GLU A 56 -10.20 5.16 11.87
N GLU A 57 -9.90 4.13 12.65
CA GLU A 57 -8.78 4.14 13.60
C GLU A 57 -7.43 4.28 12.90
N GLU A 58 -7.23 3.58 11.78
CA GLU A 58 -6.00 3.69 10.96
C GLU A 58 -5.85 5.05 10.24
N LEU A 59 -6.96 5.78 10.06
CA LEU A 59 -6.96 7.12 9.48
C LEU A 59 -6.83 8.22 10.52
N ARG A 60 -7.04 7.92 11.79
CA ARG A 60 -6.95 8.89 12.87
C ARG A 60 -5.53 9.47 12.93
N LEU A 61 -5.43 10.79 13.09
CA LEU A 61 -4.14 11.43 13.31
C LEU A 61 -3.63 11.07 14.71
N ASP A 62 -2.34 10.78 14.80
CA ASP A 62 -1.69 10.35 16.03
C ASP A 62 -1.86 11.39 17.15
N ASP A 63 -2.36 10.93 18.29
CA ASP A 63 -2.95 11.75 19.36
C ASP A 63 -2.45 11.28 20.73
N ASP A 64 -1.51 10.33 20.81
CA ASP A 64 -1.15 9.68 22.09
C ASP A 64 -0.63 10.65 23.16
N GLY A 65 0.01 11.75 22.75
CA GLY A 65 0.41 12.84 23.66
C GLY A 65 -0.70 13.82 24.03
N LEU A 66 -1.71 14.00 23.18
CA LEU A 66 -2.85 14.91 23.41
C LEU A 66 -4.01 14.20 24.14
N ARG A 67 -4.08 12.88 24.00
CA ARG A 67 -5.12 12.00 24.54
C ARG A 67 -4.89 11.79 26.03
N GLY A 68 -5.36 12.75 26.83
CA GLY A 68 -5.20 12.76 28.28
C GLY A 68 -4.41 13.96 28.80
N ASP A 69 -4.00 14.88 27.91
CA ASP A 69 -3.41 16.16 28.33
C ASP A 69 -4.47 16.98 29.09
N PRO A 70 -4.24 17.33 30.37
CA PRO A 70 -5.19 18.10 31.17
C PRO A 70 -5.40 19.53 30.65
N LEU A 71 -4.53 20.02 29.74
CA LEU A 71 -4.60 21.34 29.15
C LEU A 71 -5.32 21.36 27.79
N VAL A 72 -5.81 20.21 27.30
CA VAL A 72 -6.55 20.14 26.04
C VAL A 72 -7.93 19.51 26.23
N THR A 73 -8.97 20.29 25.95
CA THR A 73 -10.37 19.84 26.02
C THR A 73 -11.00 19.83 24.63
N TYR A 74 -11.76 18.78 24.33
CA TYR A 74 -12.45 18.63 23.05
C TYR A 74 -13.97 18.60 23.23
N HIS A 75 -14.66 19.40 22.43
CA HIS A 75 -16.12 19.35 22.27
C HIS A 75 -16.44 19.07 20.80
N LEU A 76 -16.80 17.82 20.52
CA LEU A 76 -17.10 17.31 19.18
C LEU A 76 -18.61 17.14 18.98
N GLY A 77 -19.07 17.13 17.74
CA GLY A 77 -20.50 17.04 17.40
C GLY A 77 -21.31 18.29 17.75
N ASP A 78 -20.66 19.44 17.92
CA ASP A 78 -21.32 20.69 18.36
C ASP A 78 -20.69 21.90 17.67
N ALA A 79 -21.20 22.23 16.48
CA ALA A 79 -20.69 23.31 15.64
C ALA A 79 -20.74 24.67 16.36
N VAL A 80 -19.73 25.51 16.14
CA VAL A 80 -19.79 26.92 16.57
C VAL A 80 -20.80 27.65 15.68
N SER A 81 -21.73 28.38 16.31
CA SER A 81 -22.82 29.08 15.63
C SER A 81 -22.68 30.60 15.69
N ARG A 82 -21.95 31.14 16.67
CA ARG A 82 -21.75 32.58 16.83
C ARG A 82 -20.41 32.91 17.47
N ILE A 83 -19.79 34.00 17.02
CA ILE A 83 -18.63 34.65 17.65
C ILE A 83 -19.06 36.03 18.12
N ASP A 84 -18.82 36.32 19.40
CA ASP A 84 -18.96 37.65 20.01
C ASP A 84 -17.55 38.21 20.25
N ARG A 85 -17.13 39.16 19.42
CA ARG A 85 -15.77 39.75 19.50
C ARG A 85 -15.64 40.68 20.70
N ASP A 86 -16.65 41.49 20.97
CA ASP A 86 -16.64 42.44 22.09
C ASP A 86 -16.58 41.72 23.43
N ALA A 87 -17.28 40.59 23.56
CA ALA A 87 -17.23 39.75 24.76
C ALA A 87 -16.11 38.69 24.75
N CYS A 88 -15.31 38.59 23.67
CA CYS A 88 -14.30 37.56 23.46
C CYS A 88 -14.84 36.14 23.77
N ARG A 89 -15.99 35.80 23.16
CA ARG A 89 -16.73 34.56 23.45
C ARG A 89 -17.26 33.90 22.18
N VAL A 90 -17.26 32.58 22.14
CA VAL A 90 -17.96 31.80 21.11
C VAL A 90 -19.14 31.03 21.70
N THR A 91 -20.18 30.82 20.89
CA THR A 91 -21.36 30.03 21.24
C THR A 91 -21.53 28.88 20.25
N THR A 92 -21.79 27.67 20.76
CA THR A 92 -22.06 26.48 19.92
C THR A 92 -23.54 26.32 19.59
N ALA A 93 -23.89 25.43 18.68
CA ALA A 93 -25.25 25.12 18.27
C ALA A 93 -26.11 24.60 19.42
N SER A 94 -25.51 23.87 20.37
CA SER A 94 -26.19 23.45 21.60
C SER A 94 -26.40 24.58 22.63
N GLY A 95 -25.85 25.77 22.39
CA GLY A 95 -25.94 26.94 23.26
C GLY A 95 -24.86 27.03 24.32
N ARG A 96 -23.84 26.15 24.30
CA ARG A 96 -22.67 26.27 25.20
C ARG A 96 -21.82 27.47 24.80
N THR A 97 -21.22 28.13 25.78
CA THR A 97 -20.39 29.32 25.58
C THR A 97 -18.98 29.13 26.10
N PHE A 98 -18.00 29.62 25.34
CA PHE A 98 -16.57 29.52 25.68
C PHE A 98 -15.91 30.89 25.52
N ASP A 99 -15.29 31.39 26.58
CA ASP A 99 -14.49 32.61 26.56
C ASP A 99 -13.08 32.30 26.06
N TYR A 100 -12.47 33.24 25.33
CA TYR A 100 -11.12 33.10 24.79
C TYR A 100 -10.26 34.34 25.05
N ASP A 101 -8.96 34.13 25.22
CA ASP A 101 -7.94 35.18 25.07
C ASP A 101 -7.39 35.18 23.63
N ALA A 102 -7.40 34.02 22.97
CA ALA A 102 -7.13 33.87 21.54
C ALA A 102 -8.12 32.88 20.90
N LEU A 103 -8.64 33.24 19.73
CA LEU A 103 -9.54 32.42 18.92
C LEU A 103 -8.88 32.09 17.59
N VAL A 104 -8.83 30.81 17.22
CA VAL A 104 -8.32 30.38 15.91
C VAL A 104 -9.42 29.71 15.11
N LEU A 105 -9.72 30.26 13.94
CA LEU A 105 -10.63 29.68 12.96
C LEU A 105 -9.86 28.70 12.07
N ALA A 106 -10.14 27.42 12.23
CA ALA A 106 -9.59 26.29 11.46
C ALA A 106 -10.73 25.49 10.81
N THR A 107 -11.78 26.20 10.35
CA THR A 107 -13.04 25.64 9.84
C THR A 107 -12.90 25.00 8.45
N GLY A 108 -11.77 25.19 7.78
CA GLY A 108 -11.47 24.56 6.50
C GLY A 108 -12.41 25.04 5.38
N SER A 109 -12.97 24.09 4.63
CA SER A 109 -13.80 24.38 3.46
C SER A 109 -14.97 23.41 3.37
N TYR A 110 -15.99 23.79 2.60
CA TYR A 110 -17.10 22.93 2.24
C TYR A 110 -17.11 22.63 0.73
N PRO A 111 -17.65 21.48 0.29
CA PRO A 111 -17.76 21.14 -1.12
C PRO A 111 -18.65 22.13 -1.89
N PHE A 112 -18.17 22.60 -3.03
CA PHE A 112 -19.00 23.38 -3.95
C PHE A 112 -19.91 22.46 -4.75
N VAL A 113 -21.21 22.61 -4.58
CA VAL A 113 -22.23 21.93 -5.38
C VAL A 113 -22.82 22.92 -6.40
N PRO A 114 -22.66 22.69 -7.71
CA PRO A 114 -23.24 23.54 -8.74
C PRO A 114 -24.75 23.76 -8.55
N PRO A 115 -25.30 24.95 -8.87
CA PRO A 115 -26.72 25.25 -8.73
C PRO A 115 -27.53 24.66 -9.88
N VAL A 116 -27.60 23.32 -9.93
CA VAL A 116 -28.40 22.56 -10.90
C VAL A 116 -29.64 21.97 -10.23
N ASP A 117 -30.73 21.85 -10.99
CA ASP A 117 -31.97 21.27 -10.49
C ASP A 117 -31.76 19.80 -10.08
N GLY A 118 -32.36 19.40 -8.95
CA GLY A 118 -32.30 18.03 -8.43
C GLY A 118 -30.96 17.59 -7.81
N ARG A 119 -30.02 18.51 -7.59
CA ARG A 119 -28.76 18.25 -6.87
C ARG A 119 -28.94 17.70 -5.44
N ASP A 120 -30.08 17.95 -4.82
CA ASP A 120 -30.40 17.55 -3.43
C ASP A 120 -31.29 16.27 -3.38
N LEU A 121 -31.46 15.58 -4.52
CA LEU A 121 -32.23 14.33 -4.57
C LEU A 121 -31.53 13.21 -3.79
N PRO A 122 -32.28 12.26 -3.19
CA PRO A 122 -31.69 11.04 -2.63
C PRO A 122 -30.86 10.30 -3.69
N GLY A 123 -29.61 9.97 -3.35
CA GLY A 123 -28.64 9.39 -4.29
C GLY A 123 -27.61 10.40 -4.81
N CYS A 124 -27.77 11.69 -4.50
CA CYS A 124 -26.77 12.74 -4.71
C CYS A 124 -25.96 12.99 -3.42
N PHE A 125 -24.63 12.98 -3.54
CA PHE A 125 -23.70 13.10 -2.41
C PHE A 125 -22.58 14.09 -2.71
N VAL A 126 -21.87 14.51 -1.66
CA VAL A 126 -20.58 15.20 -1.76
C VAL A 126 -19.46 14.27 -1.30
N TYR A 127 -18.20 14.61 -1.56
CA TYR A 127 -17.04 13.81 -1.16
C TYR A 127 -16.09 14.63 -0.28
N ARG A 128 -16.19 14.52 1.05
CA ARG A 128 -15.36 15.31 1.97
C ARG A 128 -15.07 14.65 3.32
N THR A 129 -16.04 14.01 3.94
CA THR A 129 -15.98 13.45 5.31
C THR A 129 -16.10 11.93 5.30
N LEU A 130 -15.79 11.27 6.41
CA LEU A 130 -16.08 9.84 6.58
C LEU A 130 -17.59 9.55 6.56
N ASP A 131 -18.43 10.44 7.10
CA ASP A 131 -19.89 10.31 7.00
C ASP A 131 -20.38 10.34 5.55
N ASP A 132 -19.78 11.19 4.71
CA ASP A 132 -20.08 11.20 3.28
C ASP A 132 -19.73 9.86 2.63
N LEU A 133 -18.56 9.29 2.98
CA LEU A 133 -18.13 7.99 2.47
C LEU A 133 -19.02 6.84 2.94
N ASP A 134 -19.46 6.86 4.20
CA ASP A 134 -20.39 5.87 4.74
C ASP A 134 -21.74 5.95 4.00
N ALA A 135 -22.26 7.16 3.78
CA ALA A 135 -23.51 7.40 3.05
C ALA A 135 -23.41 6.94 1.58
N ILE A 136 -22.31 7.29 0.91
CA ILE A 136 -22.02 6.87 -0.46
C ILE A 136 -21.88 5.35 -0.55
N SER A 137 -21.15 4.73 0.37
CA SER A 137 -20.94 3.28 0.41
C SER A 137 -22.25 2.53 0.65
N GLY A 138 -23.11 3.04 1.54
CA GLY A 138 -24.45 2.51 1.76
C GLY A 138 -25.33 2.59 0.51
N ALA A 139 -25.31 3.73 -0.19
CA ALA A 139 -26.06 3.90 -1.43
C ALA A 139 -25.55 3.01 -2.56
N ALA A 140 -24.23 2.88 -2.70
CA ALA A 140 -23.60 2.00 -3.67
C ALA A 140 -23.93 0.53 -3.39
N ALA A 141 -23.84 0.09 -2.13
CA ALA A 141 -24.20 -1.26 -1.73
C ALA A 141 -25.68 -1.56 -2.02
N ALA A 142 -26.58 -0.62 -1.70
CA ALA A 142 -28.00 -0.74 -2.02
C ALA A 142 -28.23 -0.87 -3.54
N ALA A 143 -27.55 -0.05 -4.35
CA ALA A 143 -27.62 -0.12 -5.81
C ALA A 143 -27.12 -1.47 -6.35
N VAL A 144 -25.97 -1.95 -5.88
CA VAL A 144 -25.37 -3.22 -6.30
C VAL A 144 -26.22 -4.42 -5.89
N ALA A 145 -26.90 -4.37 -4.74
CA ALA A 145 -27.77 -5.44 -4.25
C ALA A 145 -29.05 -5.63 -5.09
N THR A 146 -29.45 -4.66 -5.91
CA THR A 146 -30.70 -4.78 -6.68
C THR A 146 -30.57 -5.80 -7.82
N THR A 147 -31.62 -6.57 -8.08
CA THR A 147 -31.66 -7.60 -9.14
C THR A 147 -32.08 -7.05 -10.51
N ALA A 148 -32.22 -5.73 -10.65
CA ALA A 148 -32.65 -5.10 -11.89
C ALA A 148 -31.61 -5.30 -13.02
N PRO A 149 -32.02 -5.53 -14.27
CA PRO A 149 -31.08 -5.66 -15.38
C PRO A 149 -30.26 -4.37 -15.60
N GLY A 150 -29.05 -4.52 -16.15
CA GLY A 150 -28.14 -3.41 -16.46
C GLY A 150 -27.07 -3.17 -15.39
N ARG A 151 -25.91 -2.67 -15.82
CA ARG A 151 -24.78 -2.35 -14.94
C ARG A 151 -25.16 -1.15 -14.06
N ARG A 152 -24.71 -1.16 -12.79
CA ARG A 152 -24.89 -0.02 -11.89
C ARG A 152 -23.89 1.07 -12.22
N SER A 153 -24.33 2.31 -12.18
CA SER A 153 -23.56 3.46 -12.66
C SER A 153 -23.46 4.56 -11.62
N ALA A 154 -22.37 5.30 -11.67
CA ALA A 154 -22.19 6.50 -10.88
C ALA A 154 -21.77 7.66 -11.79
N VAL A 155 -22.23 8.87 -11.49
CA VAL A 155 -21.76 10.09 -12.13
C VAL A 155 -20.97 10.90 -11.12
N VAL A 156 -19.72 11.22 -11.42
CA VAL A 156 -18.87 12.07 -10.61
C VAL A 156 -18.70 13.40 -11.30
N VAL A 157 -19.17 14.47 -10.68
CA VAL A 157 -19.13 15.82 -11.23
C VAL A 157 -17.86 16.51 -10.74
N GLY A 158 -16.91 16.71 -11.65
CA GLY A 158 -15.57 17.25 -11.39
C GLY A 158 -14.48 16.20 -11.67
N GLY A 159 -13.52 16.55 -12.50
CA GLY A 159 -12.36 15.75 -12.91
C GLY A 159 -11.03 16.25 -12.33
N GLY A 160 -11.08 16.94 -11.19
CA GLY A 160 -9.90 17.27 -10.38
C GLY A 160 -9.45 16.10 -9.49
N LEU A 161 -8.49 16.36 -8.60
CA LEU A 161 -7.92 15.37 -7.66
C LEU A 161 -9.00 14.55 -6.93
N LEU A 162 -9.85 15.21 -6.16
CA LEU A 162 -10.92 14.57 -5.38
C LEU A 162 -11.95 13.86 -6.27
N GLY A 163 -12.22 14.37 -7.47
CA GLY A 163 -13.17 13.77 -8.38
C GLY A 163 -12.67 12.43 -8.94
N LEU A 164 -11.38 12.37 -9.26
CA LEU A 164 -10.75 11.11 -9.69
C LEU A 164 -10.66 10.09 -8.55
N GLU A 165 -10.41 10.53 -7.32
CA GLU A 165 -10.47 9.67 -6.12
C GLU A 165 -11.89 9.15 -5.84
N ALA A 166 -12.90 10.01 -5.94
CA ALA A 166 -14.30 9.62 -5.81
C ALA A 166 -14.72 8.61 -6.90
N ALA A 167 -14.30 8.83 -8.15
CA ALA A 167 -14.56 7.89 -9.24
C ALA A 167 -13.91 6.51 -8.98
N ARG A 168 -12.69 6.47 -8.45
CA ARG A 168 -12.06 5.24 -7.98
C ARG A 168 -12.89 4.56 -6.89
N ALA A 169 -13.29 5.30 -5.85
CA ALA A 169 -14.11 4.76 -4.78
C ALA A 169 -15.39 4.13 -5.33
N MET A 170 -16.06 4.77 -6.30
CA MET A 170 -17.28 4.23 -6.91
C MET A 170 -17.02 2.92 -7.64
N ARG A 171 -15.88 2.82 -8.33
CA ARG A 171 -15.49 1.59 -9.03
C ARG A 171 -15.24 0.44 -8.06
N LEU A 172 -14.57 0.71 -6.95
CA LEU A 172 -14.27 -0.28 -5.91
C LEU A 172 -15.54 -0.78 -5.22
N LEU A 173 -16.52 0.11 -5.05
CA LEU A 173 -17.86 -0.22 -4.57
C LEU A 173 -18.74 -0.95 -5.60
N GLY A 174 -18.21 -1.32 -6.77
CA GLY A 174 -18.89 -2.14 -7.78
C GLY A 174 -19.73 -1.34 -8.78
N LEU A 175 -19.67 -0.01 -8.77
CA LEU A 175 -20.36 0.85 -9.73
C LEU A 175 -19.50 1.10 -10.99
N SER A 176 -20.14 1.66 -12.02
CA SER A 176 -19.50 2.10 -13.28
C SER A 176 -19.43 3.61 -13.29
N PRO A 177 -18.32 4.21 -12.83
CA PRO A 177 -18.21 5.66 -12.74
C PRO A 177 -18.03 6.31 -14.10
N GLN A 178 -18.66 7.47 -14.26
CA GLN A 178 -18.41 8.43 -15.33
C GLN A 178 -18.03 9.77 -14.72
N VAL A 179 -16.85 10.27 -15.04
CA VAL A 179 -16.38 11.60 -14.62
C VAL A 179 -16.85 12.63 -15.63
N VAL A 180 -17.56 13.66 -15.16
CA VAL A 180 -18.03 14.80 -15.93
C VAL A 180 -17.20 16.02 -15.53
N GLU A 181 -16.43 16.57 -16.47
CA GLU A 181 -15.55 17.72 -16.23
C GLU A 181 -15.88 18.85 -17.21
N ILE A 182 -16.05 20.05 -16.67
CA ILE A 182 -16.40 21.25 -17.46
C ILE A 182 -15.22 21.74 -18.30
N ALA A 183 -14.00 21.61 -17.79
CA ALA A 183 -12.78 21.89 -18.52
C ALA A 183 -12.57 20.85 -19.64
N PRO A 184 -11.84 21.20 -20.71
CA PRO A 184 -11.57 20.27 -21.81
C PRO A 184 -10.67 19.09 -21.43
N ARG A 185 -10.11 19.07 -20.21
CA ARG A 185 -9.20 18.05 -19.71
C ARG A 185 -9.39 17.80 -18.21
N LEU A 186 -8.94 16.64 -17.75
CA LEU A 186 -8.84 16.30 -16.33
C LEU A 186 -7.73 17.13 -15.65
N MET A 187 -7.87 17.36 -14.33
CA MET A 187 -6.92 18.11 -13.51
C MET A 187 -6.42 19.43 -14.14
N PRO A 188 -7.32 20.30 -14.65
CA PRO A 188 -6.95 21.43 -15.50
C PRO A 188 -6.04 22.47 -14.83
N VAL A 189 -6.00 22.47 -13.49
CA VAL A 189 -5.13 23.33 -12.67
C VAL A 189 -3.71 22.75 -12.59
N GLN A 190 -3.55 21.43 -12.58
CA GLN A 190 -2.27 20.75 -12.33
C GLN A 190 -1.56 20.28 -13.59
N VAL A 191 -2.31 19.87 -14.62
CA VAL A 191 -1.76 19.28 -15.85
C VAL A 191 -2.10 20.11 -17.09
N ASP A 192 -1.18 20.08 -18.03
CA ASP A 192 -1.33 20.69 -19.35
C ASP A 192 -2.06 19.74 -20.33
N ASP A 193 -2.19 20.16 -21.58
CA ASP A 193 -2.95 19.40 -22.58
C ASP A 193 -2.32 18.04 -22.90
N GLY A 194 -0.98 17.97 -22.94
CA GLY A 194 -0.24 16.74 -23.18
C GLY A 194 -0.41 15.73 -22.05
N GLY A 195 -0.17 16.16 -20.80
CA GLY A 195 -0.38 15.33 -19.62
C GLY A 195 -1.85 14.94 -19.44
N GLY A 196 -2.78 15.86 -19.72
CA GLY A 196 -4.23 15.63 -19.63
C GLY A 196 -4.74 14.58 -20.62
N ALA A 197 -4.20 14.54 -21.84
CA ALA A 197 -4.55 13.53 -22.84
C ALA A 197 -4.12 12.12 -22.41
N LEU A 198 -2.90 11.98 -21.90
CA LEU A 198 -2.42 10.71 -21.35
C LEU A 198 -3.22 10.30 -20.11
N LEU A 199 -3.43 11.23 -19.17
CA LEU A 199 -4.20 10.99 -17.94
C LEU A 199 -5.60 10.46 -18.27
N ARG A 200 -6.29 11.05 -19.26
CA ARG A 200 -7.58 10.57 -19.72
C ARG A 200 -7.50 9.11 -20.20
N SER A 201 -6.54 8.80 -21.07
CA SER A 201 -6.37 7.44 -21.60
C SER A 201 -6.12 6.42 -20.48
N LEU A 202 -5.27 6.79 -19.52
CA LEU A 202 -4.95 5.95 -18.38
C LEU A 202 -6.18 5.74 -17.47
N VAL A 203 -6.94 6.79 -17.15
CA VAL A 203 -8.18 6.69 -16.34
C VAL A 203 -9.24 5.83 -17.04
N GLU A 204 -9.44 6.02 -18.35
CA GLU A 204 -10.37 5.24 -19.16
C GLU A 204 -9.97 3.75 -19.23
N SER A 205 -8.67 3.44 -19.31
CA SER A 205 -8.16 2.06 -19.30
C SER A 205 -8.50 1.30 -18.02
N GLN A 206 -8.74 2.01 -16.92
CA GLN A 206 -9.17 1.41 -15.66
C GLN A 206 -10.70 1.29 -15.52
N GLY A 207 -11.46 1.51 -16.60
CA GLY A 207 -12.91 1.36 -16.61
C GLY A 207 -13.67 2.52 -15.99
N ILE A 208 -13.06 3.71 -15.92
CA ILE A 208 -13.70 4.97 -15.53
C ILE A 208 -13.93 5.80 -16.79
N ALA A 209 -15.17 6.02 -17.21
CA ALA A 209 -15.42 6.82 -18.41
C ALA A 209 -15.21 8.31 -18.12
N VAL A 210 -14.71 9.07 -19.09
CA VAL A 210 -14.43 10.51 -18.96
C VAL A 210 -15.21 11.30 -20.00
N ARG A 211 -15.95 12.32 -19.55
CA ARG A 211 -16.65 13.31 -20.36
C ARG A 211 -16.17 14.70 -19.98
N ALA A 212 -15.13 15.15 -20.67
CA ALA A 212 -14.56 16.49 -20.52
C ALA A 212 -15.20 17.49 -21.49
N GLY A 213 -15.13 18.79 -21.16
CA GLY A 213 -15.69 19.89 -21.95
C GLY A 213 -17.22 20.02 -21.82
N VAL A 214 -17.84 19.38 -20.85
CA VAL A 214 -19.29 19.37 -20.63
C VAL A 214 -19.62 19.55 -19.16
N SER A 215 -20.72 20.22 -18.85
CA SER A 215 -21.19 20.40 -17.48
C SER A 215 -22.49 19.63 -17.24
N LEU A 216 -22.75 19.29 -15.99
CA LEU A 216 -24.07 18.84 -15.55
C LEU A 216 -25.04 20.03 -15.55
N THR A 217 -26.24 19.85 -16.09
CA THR A 217 -27.29 20.88 -16.13
C THR A 217 -28.49 20.55 -15.24
N GLY A 218 -28.73 19.28 -14.94
CA GLY A 218 -29.79 18.85 -14.03
C GLY A 218 -29.68 17.38 -13.67
N VAL A 219 -30.31 17.01 -12.55
CA VAL A 219 -30.53 15.64 -12.13
C VAL A 219 -32.03 15.44 -11.94
N ALA A 220 -32.61 14.43 -12.58
CA ALA A 220 -34.00 14.06 -12.40
C ALA A 220 -34.09 12.63 -11.88
N ARG A 221 -35.21 12.29 -11.24
CA ARG A 221 -35.53 10.90 -10.90
C ARG A 221 -36.39 10.30 -11.99
N ASP A 222 -35.95 9.19 -12.58
CA ASP A 222 -36.78 8.34 -13.44
C ASP A 222 -36.92 6.96 -12.80
N ARG A 223 -38.14 6.67 -12.34
CA ARG A 223 -38.47 5.46 -11.57
C ARG A 223 -37.52 5.29 -10.36
N ASP A 224 -36.70 4.25 -10.39
CA ASP A 224 -35.78 3.87 -9.31
C ASP A 224 -34.35 4.40 -9.52
N ARG A 225 -34.08 5.17 -10.58
CA ARG A 225 -32.75 5.70 -10.89
C ARG A 225 -32.74 7.23 -11.03
N LEU A 226 -31.55 7.78 -10.98
CA LEU A 226 -31.27 9.18 -11.33
C LEU A 226 -30.88 9.26 -12.81
N VAL A 227 -31.25 10.37 -13.44
CA VAL A 227 -30.85 10.74 -14.80
C VAL A 227 -30.14 12.08 -14.70
N ALA A 228 -28.85 12.08 -15.05
CA ALA A 228 -28.00 13.27 -15.09
C ALA A 228 -27.95 13.82 -16.52
N THR A 229 -28.48 15.02 -16.73
CA THR A 229 -28.49 15.70 -18.03
C THR A 229 -27.26 16.60 -18.16
N LEU A 230 -26.55 16.49 -19.29
CA LEU A 230 -25.36 17.27 -19.58
C LEU A 230 -25.65 18.47 -20.49
N SER A 231 -24.71 19.40 -20.57
CA SER A 231 -24.82 20.62 -21.38
C SER A 231 -24.87 20.39 -22.89
N ASP A 232 -24.41 19.22 -23.36
CA ASP A 232 -24.48 18.79 -24.76
C ASP A 232 -25.78 18.03 -25.09
N GLY A 233 -26.70 17.92 -24.12
CA GLY A 233 -27.98 17.23 -24.25
C GLY A 233 -27.92 15.72 -24.01
N VAL A 234 -26.74 15.16 -23.68
CA VAL A 234 -26.63 13.74 -23.31
C VAL A 234 -27.23 13.51 -21.93
N GLU A 235 -28.01 12.44 -21.78
CA GLU A 235 -28.53 11.96 -20.51
C GLU A 235 -27.76 10.71 -20.06
N LEU A 236 -27.38 10.68 -18.78
CA LEU A 236 -26.67 9.57 -18.16
C LEU A 236 -27.52 8.96 -17.04
N ASP A 237 -27.82 7.67 -17.14
CA ASP A 237 -28.39 6.92 -16.04
C ASP A 237 -27.35 6.79 -14.91
N ALA A 238 -27.77 7.07 -13.68
CA ALA A 238 -26.95 6.97 -12.47
C ALA A 238 -27.75 6.36 -11.31
N ASP A 239 -27.10 5.50 -10.54
CA ASP A 239 -27.62 5.08 -9.23
C ASP A 239 -27.09 6.00 -8.12
N VAL A 240 -25.89 6.59 -8.33
CA VAL A 240 -25.21 7.49 -7.41
C VAL A 240 -24.65 8.69 -8.19
N VAL A 241 -24.86 9.90 -7.69
CA VAL A 241 -24.21 11.12 -8.19
C VAL A 241 -23.32 11.69 -7.09
N VAL A 242 -22.05 11.95 -7.39
CA VAL A 242 -21.10 12.54 -6.43
C VAL A 242 -20.62 13.88 -6.96
N PHE A 243 -20.80 14.94 -6.17
CA PHE A 243 -20.32 16.27 -6.48
C PHE A 243 -18.93 16.51 -5.90
N SER A 244 -17.97 16.76 -6.79
CA SER A 244 -16.58 17.10 -6.50
C SER A 244 -16.09 18.26 -7.39
N ALA A 245 -16.90 19.30 -7.52
CA ALA A 245 -16.65 20.46 -8.40
C ALA A 245 -15.77 21.56 -7.76
N GLY A 246 -14.94 21.18 -6.79
CA GLY A 246 -14.10 22.09 -6.00
C GLY A 246 -14.67 22.41 -4.61
N ILE A 247 -13.99 23.30 -3.89
CA ILE A 247 -14.32 23.67 -2.50
C ILE A 247 -14.49 25.19 -2.36
N ARG A 248 -15.12 25.62 -1.26
CA ARG A 248 -15.23 27.02 -0.85
C ARG A 248 -14.87 27.15 0.63
N ALA A 249 -14.14 28.21 0.98
CA ALA A 249 -13.74 28.48 2.36
C ALA A 249 -14.97 28.56 3.28
N ALA A 250 -14.90 27.90 4.44
CA ALA A 250 -15.96 27.93 5.45
C ALA A 250 -15.83 29.21 6.31
N ASP A 251 -16.19 30.35 5.70
CA ASP A 251 -15.96 31.70 6.26
C ASP A 251 -17.22 32.34 6.87
N GLN A 252 -18.33 31.62 6.98
CA GLN A 252 -19.61 32.14 7.44
C GLN A 252 -19.52 32.75 8.85
N LEU A 253 -18.82 32.09 9.78
CA LEU A 253 -18.58 32.62 11.14
C LEU A 253 -17.85 33.97 11.14
N ALA A 254 -16.91 34.17 10.21
CA ALA A 254 -16.20 35.44 10.06
C ALA A 254 -17.15 36.53 9.51
N ARG A 255 -17.96 36.19 8.51
CA ARG A 255 -18.96 37.12 7.95
C ARG A 255 -19.96 37.58 9.02
N ASP A 256 -20.53 36.63 9.76
CA ASP A 256 -21.56 36.91 10.77
C ASP A 256 -21.02 37.66 11.99
N SER A 257 -19.72 37.52 12.27
CA SER A 257 -19.04 38.28 13.33
C SER A 257 -18.47 39.61 12.85
N GLY A 258 -18.58 39.94 11.56
CA GLY A 258 -18.10 41.20 10.99
C GLY A 258 -16.57 41.26 10.82
N LEU A 259 -15.91 40.10 10.67
CA LEU A 259 -14.51 40.02 10.25
C LEU A 259 -14.41 40.16 8.72
N PRO A 260 -13.40 40.88 8.20
CA PRO A 260 -13.18 40.99 6.77
C PRO A 260 -12.92 39.62 6.11
N VAL A 261 -13.46 39.44 4.91
CA VAL A 261 -13.29 38.23 4.10
C VAL A 261 -12.81 38.61 2.70
N GLY A 262 -12.04 37.72 2.07
CA GLY A 262 -11.46 37.97 0.76
C GLY A 262 -12.52 38.07 -0.33
N GLU A 263 -12.18 38.71 -1.45
CA GLU A 263 -13.09 38.87 -2.59
C GLU A 263 -13.61 37.52 -3.12
N ARG A 264 -12.77 36.48 -3.05
CA ARG A 264 -13.10 35.10 -3.44
C ARG A 264 -13.52 34.21 -2.26
N GLY A 265 -13.78 34.80 -1.10
CA GLY A 265 -14.04 34.12 0.17
C GLY A 265 -12.77 33.84 0.97
N GLY A 266 -12.97 33.34 2.19
CA GLY A 266 -11.93 33.09 3.19
C GLY A 266 -11.74 34.28 4.13
N VAL A 267 -11.39 34.01 5.38
CA VAL A 267 -11.13 35.00 6.43
C VAL A 267 -9.82 35.72 6.12
N LEU A 268 -9.85 37.04 5.96
CA LEU A 268 -8.63 37.80 5.63
C LEU A 268 -7.66 37.77 6.80
N VAL A 269 -6.42 37.40 6.50
CA VAL A 269 -5.32 37.38 7.45
C VAL A 269 -4.05 38.03 6.89
N ASP A 270 -3.24 38.59 7.80
CA ASP A 270 -1.91 39.11 7.50
C ASP A 270 -0.84 38.00 7.42
N ASP A 271 0.43 38.38 7.23
CA ASP A 271 1.60 37.50 7.17
C ASP A 271 1.89 36.70 8.46
N ARG A 272 1.09 36.91 9.52
CA ARG A 272 1.14 36.16 10.79
C ARG A 272 -0.05 35.22 10.92
N CYS A 273 -0.94 35.16 9.92
CA CYS A 273 -2.24 34.50 9.97
C CYS A 273 -3.23 35.13 10.98
N ARG A 274 -3.05 36.42 11.32
CA ARG A 274 -3.93 37.17 12.23
C ARG A 274 -4.95 37.98 11.44
N THR A 275 -6.19 38.05 11.96
CA THR A 275 -7.25 38.87 11.35
C THR A 275 -7.11 40.35 11.72
N SER A 276 -8.08 41.19 11.33
CA SER A 276 -8.15 42.58 11.79
C SER A 276 -8.43 42.74 13.29
N ASP A 277 -8.87 41.67 13.96
CA ASP A 277 -9.03 41.59 15.40
C ASP A 277 -7.79 40.94 16.01
N ASP A 278 -7.16 41.59 16.98
CA ASP A 278 -5.90 41.14 17.59
C ASP A 278 -6.05 39.80 18.35
N ALA A 279 -7.26 39.44 18.78
CA ALA A 279 -7.54 38.19 19.48
C ALA A 279 -7.94 37.05 18.53
N VAL A 280 -8.18 37.31 17.24
CA VAL A 280 -8.72 36.32 16.29
C VAL A 280 -7.74 36.04 15.14
N TRP A 281 -7.55 34.76 14.86
CA TRP A 281 -6.64 34.22 13.84
C TRP A 281 -7.41 33.25 12.93
N ALA A 282 -6.87 32.97 11.75
CA ALA A 282 -7.43 31.94 10.87
C ALA A 282 -6.32 31.17 10.16
N ILE A 283 -6.49 29.85 10.03
CA ILE A 283 -5.49 28.93 9.43
C ILE A 283 -6.15 27.89 8.52
N GLY A 284 -5.40 27.36 7.57
CA GLY A 284 -5.89 26.34 6.64
C GLY A 284 -6.78 26.90 5.53
N GLU A 285 -7.63 26.04 4.95
CA GLU A 285 -8.42 26.41 3.75
C GLU A 285 -9.42 27.56 3.98
N CYS A 286 -9.79 27.85 5.23
CA CYS A 286 -10.68 28.97 5.55
C CYS A 286 -9.95 30.32 5.56
N ALA A 287 -8.61 30.33 5.63
CA ALA A 287 -7.82 31.55 5.72
C ALA A 287 -7.45 32.07 4.33
N ALA A 288 -7.66 33.38 4.13
CA ALA A 288 -7.26 34.13 2.95
C ALA A 288 -6.01 34.96 3.26
N LEU A 289 -4.84 34.33 3.16
CA LEU A 289 -3.54 35.00 3.34
C LEU A 289 -3.31 35.96 2.16
N GLU A 290 -3.21 37.24 2.47
CA GLU A 290 -3.10 38.32 1.46
C GLU A 290 -4.18 38.23 0.36
N GLY A 291 -5.39 37.81 0.77
CA GLY A 291 -6.55 37.69 -0.13
C GLY A 291 -6.62 36.39 -0.94
N ARG A 292 -5.72 35.42 -0.72
CA ARG A 292 -5.71 34.12 -1.40
C ARG A 292 -5.93 32.96 -0.43
N THR A 293 -6.79 32.02 -0.78
CA THR A 293 -7.03 30.78 -0.05
C THR A 293 -6.25 29.63 -0.67
N TYR A 294 -5.87 28.65 0.16
CA TYR A 294 -5.03 27.52 -0.24
C TYR A 294 -5.72 26.20 0.07
N GLY A 295 -6.07 25.45 -0.98
CA GLY A 295 -6.77 24.15 -0.88
C GLY A 295 -5.84 22.95 -0.66
N LEU A 296 -4.78 23.10 0.14
CA LEU A 296 -3.75 22.08 0.34
C LEU A 296 -3.35 21.98 1.82
N VAL A 297 -2.96 20.78 2.25
CA VAL A 297 -2.60 20.52 3.66
C VAL A 297 -1.29 21.21 4.08
N ALA A 298 -0.28 21.23 3.22
CA ALA A 298 1.03 21.79 3.55
C ALA A 298 0.98 23.30 3.86
N PRO A 299 0.33 24.16 3.05
CA PRO A 299 0.03 25.54 3.43
C PRO A 299 -0.69 25.66 4.78
N GLY A 300 -1.70 24.82 5.03
CA GLY A 300 -2.43 24.85 6.29
C GLY A 300 -1.56 24.51 7.51
N TYR A 301 -0.67 23.52 7.39
CA TYR A 301 0.25 23.15 8.46
C TYR A 301 1.25 24.27 8.75
N ALA A 302 1.78 24.92 7.71
CA ALA A 302 2.68 26.06 7.90
C ALA A 302 1.97 27.25 8.58
N MET A 303 0.72 27.54 8.22
CA MET A 303 -0.10 28.53 8.94
C MET A 303 -0.29 28.15 10.42
N ALA A 304 -0.54 26.88 10.72
CA ALA A 304 -0.65 26.40 12.10
C ALA A 304 0.64 26.61 12.90
N GLU A 305 1.80 26.38 12.26
CA GLU A 305 3.12 26.56 12.88
C GLU A 305 3.45 28.04 13.17
N VAL A 306 3.09 28.93 12.24
CA VAL A 306 3.20 30.39 12.43
C VAL A 306 2.32 30.84 13.59
N VAL A 307 1.05 30.44 13.63
CA VAL A 307 0.15 30.84 14.72
C VAL A 307 0.62 30.30 16.08
N ALA A 308 1.10 29.06 16.15
CA ALA A 308 1.64 28.51 17.38
C ALA A 308 2.85 29.31 17.90
N ASP A 309 3.80 29.65 17.02
CA ASP A 309 4.94 30.50 17.39
C ASP A 309 4.50 31.88 17.86
N ARG A 310 3.58 32.52 17.13
CA ARG A 310 3.09 33.87 17.44
C ARG A 310 2.34 33.94 18.77
N LEU A 311 1.52 32.95 19.09
CA LEU A 311 0.80 32.88 20.38
C LEU A 311 1.74 32.68 21.57
N LEU A 312 2.93 32.11 21.34
CA LEU A 312 3.99 31.95 22.34
C LEU A 312 5.01 33.11 22.33
N GLY A 313 4.74 34.17 21.56
CA GLY A 313 5.54 35.40 21.54
C GLY A 313 6.70 35.40 20.54
N GLY A 314 6.78 34.40 19.66
CA GLY A 314 7.81 34.30 18.63
C GLY A 314 7.60 35.22 17.42
N PRO A 315 8.59 35.32 16.51
CA PRO A 315 8.60 36.26 15.39
C PRO A 315 8.09 35.68 14.05
N ALA A 316 7.62 34.43 13.98
CA ALA A 316 7.34 33.73 12.72
C ALA A 316 6.34 34.46 11.81
N ARG A 317 6.59 34.38 10.50
CA ARG A 317 5.75 34.94 9.43
C ARG A 317 5.73 33.97 8.26
N MET A 318 4.78 34.17 7.36
CA MET A 318 4.65 33.41 6.13
C MET A 318 4.20 34.34 5.00
N THR A 319 4.85 34.23 3.84
CA THR A 319 4.40 34.91 2.62
C THR A 319 3.83 33.92 1.60
N PRO A 320 2.95 34.38 0.68
CA PRO A 320 2.43 33.55 -0.40
C PRO A 320 3.46 32.84 -1.28
N GLU A 321 4.65 33.44 -1.46
CA GLU A 321 5.72 32.92 -2.33
C GLU A 321 6.43 31.72 -1.71
N GLU A 322 6.41 31.58 -0.40
CA GLU A 322 7.03 30.48 0.35
C GLU A 322 6.12 29.24 0.38
N LEU A 323 4.89 29.36 -0.12
CA LEU A 323 3.90 28.29 -0.10
C LEU A 323 4.10 27.31 -1.24
N ASP A 324 4.41 26.08 -0.85
CA ASP A 324 4.49 24.96 -1.77
C ASP A 324 3.10 24.56 -2.28
N MET A 325 2.89 24.75 -3.59
CA MET A 325 1.66 24.41 -4.31
C MET A 325 1.74 23.04 -5.02
N SER A 326 2.78 22.26 -4.76
CA SER A 326 2.96 20.96 -5.41
C SER A 326 1.84 20.00 -5.01
N THR A 327 1.43 19.17 -5.98
CA THR A 327 0.39 18.18 -5.79
C THR A 327 0.81 16.84 -6.37
N GLN A 328 0.38 15.76 -5.73
CA GLN A 328 0.60 14.41 -6.22
C GLN A 328 -0.70 13.62 -6.06
N LEU A 329 -1.12 12.95 -7.13
CA LEU A 329 -2.24 12.00 -7.14
C LEU A 329 -1.69 10.61 -7.38
N LYS A 330 -2.12 9.63 -6.59
CA LYS A 330 -1.80 8.20 -6.80
C LYS A 330 -3.09 7.42 -7.02
N LEU A 331 -3.42 7.14 -8.28
CA LEU A 331 -4.68 6.52 -8.67
C LEU A 331 -4.46 5.18 -9.39
N LEU A 332 -4.51 4.06 -8.66
CA LEU A 332 -4.63 2.69 -9.25
C LEU A 332 -3.57 2.37 -10.34
N GLY A 333 -2.33 2.78 -10.13
CA GLY A 333 -1.24 2.62 -11.11
C GLY A 333 -1.11 3.77 -12.10
N VAL A 334 -1.78 4.90 -11.85
CA VAL A 334 -1.60 6.17 -12.56
C VAL A 334 -1.14 7.19 -11.55
N ASP A 335 0.13 7.56 -11.65
CA ASP A 335 0.70 8.59 -10.81
C ASP A 335 0.72 9.92 -11.57
N VAL A 336 0.25 10.97 -10.92
CA VAL A 336 0.34 12.34 -11.43
C VAL A 336 1.06 13.18 -10.40
N ALA A 337 2.03 13.98 -10.83
CA ALA A 337 2.65 14.99 -10.00
C ALA A 337 2.76 16.31 -10.75
N SER A 338 2.57 17.41 -10.03
CA SER A 338 2.71 18.78 -10.54
C SER A 338 3.41 19.62 -9.47
N PHE A 339 4.42 20.39 -9.86
CA PHE A 339 5.25 21.17 -8.95
C PHE A 339 5.77 22.45 -9.60
N GLY A 340 6.04 23.47 -8.78
CA GLY A 340 6.52 24.77 -9.23
C GLY A 340 5.62 25.41 -10.29
N ASP A 341 6.24 26.10 -11.25
CA ASP A 341 5.59 26.70 -12.41
C ASP A 341 5.28 25.65 -13.49
N ALA A 342 4.35 24.75 -13.21
CA ALA A 342 3.97 23.64 -14.09
C ALA A 342 3.42 24.05 -15.47
N HIS A 343 2.95 25.31 -15.61
CA HIS A 343 2.35 25.85 -16.84
C HIS A 343 3.24 26.86 -17.56
N ALA A 344 4.50 27.01 -17.15
CA ALA A 344 5.44 27.98 -17.74
C ALA A 344 4.87 29.41 -17.80
N SER A 345 4.25 29.84 -16.70
CA SER A 345 3.71 31.18 -16.53
C SER A 345 4.78 32.26 -16.35
N THR A 346 6.00 31.85 -15.97
CA THR A 346 7.17 32.72 -15.88
C THR A 346 7.58 33.20 -17.28
N GLU A 347 7.77 34.51 -17.43
CA GLU A 347 8.17 35.10 -18.72
C GLU A 347 9.52 34.55 -19.19
N GLY A 348 9.56 34.06 -20.44
CA GLY A 348 10.77 33.49 -21.04
C GLY A 348 11.07 32.03 -20.65
N ALA A 349 10.25 31.39 -19.81
CA ALA A 349 10.44 30.00 -19.44
C ALA A 349 10.36 29.05 -20.65
N LEU A 350 11.17 27.99 -20.60
CA LEU A 350 11.24 26.96 -21.63
C LEU A 350 10.60 25.66 -21.13
N GLU A 351 9.81 25.01 -21.99
CA GLU A 351 9.18 23.72 -21.71
C GLU A 351 9.94 22.58 -22.39
N ILE A 352 10.31 21.56 -21.59
CA ILE A 352 11.03 20.37 -22.06
C ILE A 352 10.16 19.16 -21.79
N VAL A 353 9.72 18.49 -22.86
CA VAL A 353 8.69 17.45 -22.80
C VAL A 353 9.21 16.14 -23.37
N VAL A 354 9.02 15.05 -22.62
CA VAL A 354 9.15 13.66 -23.08
C VAL A 354 7.79 12.99 -22.95
N ASN A 355 7.24 12.57 -24.08
CA ASN A 355 5.97 11.85 -24.16
C ASN A 355 6.21 10.47 -24.77
N ASP A 356 6.01 9.42 -23.98
CA ASP A 356 6.11 8.02 -24.40
C ASP A 356 4.74 7.32 -24.22
N PRO A 357 3.90 7.30 -25.28
CA PRO A 357 2.60 6.64 -25.24
C PRO A 357 2.66 5.12 -25.09
N VAL A 358 3.77 4.48 -25.48
CA VAL A 358 3.94 3.01 -25.37
C VAL A 358 4.19 2.64 -23.92
N ALA A 359 5.01 3.43 -23.25
CA ALA A 359 5.21 3.36 -21.81
C ALA A 359 4.01 3.81 -21.00
N GLY A 360 3.14 4.63 -21.58
CA GLY A 360 2.07 5.33 -20.86
C GLY A 360 2.62 6.41 -19.92
N THR A 361 3.68 7.12 -20.30
CA THR A 361 4.33 8.14 -19.47
C THR A 361 4.47 9.49 -20.19
N TYR A 362 4.18 10.58 -19.49
CA TYR A 362 4.39 11.95 -19.92
C TYR A 362 5.17 12.69 -18.85
N SER A 363 6.27 13.33 -19.22
CA SER A 363 7.09 14.11 -18.32
C SER A 363 7.42 15.46 -18.94
N LYS A 364 7.23 16.52 -18.17
CA LYS A 364 7.57 17.90 -18.54
C LYS A 364 8.37 18.56 -17.44
N LEU A 365 9.46 19.22 -17.80
CA LEU A 365 10.13 20.22 -16.96
C LEU A 365 9.91 21.61 -17.56
N VAL A 366 9.77 22.59 -16.68
CA VAL A 366 9.78 24.01 -17.01
C VAL A 366 11.06 24.59 -16.44
N VAL A 367 11.86 25.24 -17.28
CA VAL A 367 13.18 25.78 -16.91
C VAL A 367 13.28 27.26 -17.29
N SER A 368 14.27 27.96 -16.74
CA SER A 368 14.62 29.34 -17.12
C SER A 368 14.97 29.48 -18.60
N ASP A 369 15.02 30.72 -19.10
CA ASP A 369 15.34 31.07 -20.49
C ASP A 369 16.72 30.59 -20.96
N ASP A 370 17.66 30.42 -20.03
CA ASP A 370 18.99 29.83 -20.23
C ASP A 370 19.06 28.31 -20.00
N ALA A 371 17.91 27.66 -19.73
CA ALA A 371 17.76 26.25 -19.41
C ALA A 371 18.55 25.75 -18.18
N SER A 372 19.01 26.65 -17.29
CA SER A 372 19.86 26.30 -16.15
C SER A 372 19.09 26.00 -14.86
N THR A 373 17.96 26.65 -14.64
CA THR A 373 17.22 26.62 -13.36
C THR A 373 15.87 25.93 -13.53
N LEU A 374 15.53 25.00 -12.63
CA LEU A 374 14.23 24.34 -12.65
C LEU A 374 13.15 25.25 -12.06
N LEU A 375 12.13 25.58 -12.83
CA LEU A 375 11.00 26.40 -12.39
C LEU A 375 9.79 25.54 -11.98
N GLY A 376 9.60 24.37 -12.60
CA GLY A 376 8.48 23.48 -12.30
C GLY A 376 8.42 22.25 -13.20
N GLY A 377 7.33 21.50 -13.14
CA GLY A 377 7.13 20.33 -13.99
C GLY A 377 5.82 19.59 -13.78
N VAL A 378 5.54 18.68 -14.71
CA VAL A 378 4.36 17.80 -14.74
C VAL A 378 4.80 16.38 -15.07
N LEU A 379 4.41 15.41 -14.25
CA LEU A 379 4.64 13.98 -14.48
C LEU A 379 3.29 13.26 -14.49
N VAL A 380 3.03 12.43 -15.49
CA VAL A 380 1.80 11.63 -15.62
C VAL A 380 2.15 10.20 -16.05
N GLY A 381 1.51 9.23 -15.41
CA GLY A 381 1.73 7.79 -15.61
C GLY A 381 2.79 7.25 -14.66
N ASP A 382 3.98 7.86 -14.68
CA ASP A 382 5.08 7.58 -13.76
C ASP A 382 5.55 8.87 -13.09
N ALA A 383 5.35 8.98 -11.78
CA ALA A 383 5.82 10.11 -10.98
C ALA A 383 6.92 9.71 -9.98
N SER A 384 7.63 8.60 -10.20
CA SER A 384 8.75 8.13 -9.37
C SER A 384 9.80 9.23 -9.14
N ARG A 385 10.10 10.00 -10.19
CA ARG A 385 11.08 11.10 -10.18
C ARG A 385 10.64 12.35 -9.43
N TYR A 386 9.36 12.46 -9.06
CA TYR A 386 8.82 13.61 -8.32
C TYR A 386 9.65 13.91 -7.06
N GLY A 387 10.02 12.88 -6.30
CA GLY A 387 10.73 13.04 -5.04
C GLY A 387 12.16 13.61 -5.18
N VAL A 388 12.74 13.56 -6.38
CA VAL A 388 14.08 14.11 -6.67
C VAL A 388 13.99 15.45 -7.40
N LEU A 389 13.01 15.60 -8.31
CA LEU A 389 12.85 16.83 -9.11
C LEU A 389 12.24 17.98 -8.32
N ARG A 390 11.22 17.72 -7.51
CA ARG A 390 10.53 18.78 -6.76
C ARG A 390 11.44 19.55 -5.80
N PRO A 391 12.36 18.91 -5.04
CA PRO A 391 13.29 19.66 -4.20
C PRO A 391 14.31 20.53 -4.97
N LEU A 392 14.45 20.36 -6.28
CA LEU A 392 15.32 21.16 -7.15
C LEU A 392 14.62 22.42 -7.70
N VAL A 393 13.34 22.65 -7.42
CA VAL A 393 12.63 23.87 -7.87
C VAL A 393 13.33 25.11 -7.30
N GLY A 394 13.66 26.05 -8.19
CA GLY A 394 14.45 27.25 -7.88
C GLY A 394 15.96 27.03 -7.84
N ALA A 395 16.44 25.79 -7.98
CA ALA A 395 17.85 25.45 -8.01
C ALA A 395 18.35 25.19 -9.44
N GLN A 396 19.68 25.26 -9.61
CA GLN A 396 20.33 24.90 -10.86
C GLN A 396 20.20 23.38 -11.11
N LEU A 397 19.89 23.00 -12.33
CA LEU A 397 19.78 21.60 -12.72
C LEU A 397 21.14 20.90 -12.67
N PRO A 398 21.21 19.68 -12.11
CA PRO A 398 22.47 18.95 -11.97
C PRO A 398 22.95 18.32 -13.29
N ASP A 399 22.05 18.13 -14.25
CA ASP A 399 22.31 17.48 -15.54
C ASP A 399 21.37 18.03 -16.62
N ASP A 400 21.53 17.56 -17.86
CA ASP A 400 20.67 17.88 -18.99
C ASP A 400 19.19 17.57 -18.68
N PRO A 401 18.27 18.54 -18.85
CA PRO A 401 16.88 18.38 -18.48
C PRO A 401 16.15 17.22 -19.17
N VAL A 402 16.53 16.87 -20.41
CA VAL A 402 15.91 15.74 -21.14
C VAL A 402 16.32 14.42 -20.50
N THR A 403 17.59 14.29 -20.10
CA THR A 403 18.11 13.12 -19.39
C THR A 403 17.39 12.91 -18.07
N LEU A 404 17.14 14.01 -17.33
CA LEU A 404 16.43 14.01 -16.05
C LEU A 404 14.98 13.50 -16.11
N ILE A 405 14.35 13.48 -17.30
CA ILE A 405 12.98 12.98 -17.49
C ILE A 405 12.83 11.81 -18.47
N SER A 406 13.92 11.37 -19.10
CA SER A 406 13.91 10.24 -20.04
C SER A 406 14.03 8.88 -19.34
N LYS A 407 13.31 7.86 -19.82
CA LYS A 407 13.45 6.47 -19.38
C LYS A 407 14.90 5.99 -19.53
N GLY A 408 15.48 5.49 -18.43
CA GLY A 408 16.88 5.02 -18.39
C GLY A 408 17.94 6.11 -18.23
N GLY A 409 17.56 7.39 -18.19
CA GLY A 409 18.45 8.47 -17.73
C GLY A 409 18.81 8.28 -16.25
N ALA A 410 20.04 8.63 -15.88
CA ALA A 410 20.50 8.56 -14.50
C ALA A 410 19.57 9.38 -13.60
N GLU A 411 19.09 8.79 -12.51
CA GLU A 411 18.44 9.58 -11.46
C GLU A 411 19.49 10.46 -10.78
N PRO A 412 19.22 11.76 -10.56
CA PRO A 412 20.10 12.57 -9.73
C PRO A 412 20.27 11.91 -8.37
N ASP A 413 21.51 11.75 -7.97
CA ASP A 413 21.84 11.29 -6.62
C ASP A 413 21.26 12.27 -5.60
N ALA A 414 20.55 11.76 -4.59
CA ALA A 414 20.05 12.58 -3.48
C ALA A 414 21.19 13.31 -2.71
N SER A 415 22.44 12.86 -2.89
CA SER A 415 23.64 13.55 -2.41
C SER A 415 23.80 14.97 -3.01
N ALA A 416 23.29 15.21 -4.23
CA ALA A 416 23.37 16.51 -4.92
C ALA A 416 22.31 17.52 -4.45
N LEU A 417 21.36 17.11 -3.59
CA LEU A 417 20.36 18.02 -3.05
C LEU A 417 20.98 18.95 -1.98
N PRO A 418 20.73 20.27 -2.03
CA PRO A 418 21.20 21.20 -1.00
C PRO A 418 20.48 20.97 0.34
N ASP A 419 21.05 21.41 1.46
CA ASP A 419 20.43 21.26 2.79
C ASP A 419 19.05 21.92 2.89
N SER A 420 18.84 23.02 2.14
CA SER A 420 17.55 23.73 2.05
C SER A 420 16.49 22.97 1.23
N ALA A 421 16.85 21.87 0.56
CA ALA A 421 15.94 21.11 -0.28
C ALA A 421 14.80 20.51 0.56
N GLN A 422 13.56 20.82 0.21
CA GLN A 422 12.40 20.32 0.93
C GLN A 422 12.09 18.86 0.56
N ILE A 423 12.35 17.94 1.49
CA ILE A 423 12.17 16.50 1.32
C ILE A 423 10.73 16.08 1.65
N CYS A 424 10.16 16.57 2.74
CA CYS A 424 8.76 16.34 3.10
C CYS A 424 7.94 17.63 2.94
N SER A 425 7.09 17.67 1.92
CA SER A 425 6.14 18.79 1.70
C SER A 425 5.14 18.92 2.84
N CYS A 426 4.48 17.80 3.20
CA CYS A 426 3.38 17.81 4.16
C CYS A 426 3.77 18.39 5.52
N ASN A 427 4.98 18.10 6.00
CA ASN A 427 5.47 18.53 7.30
C ASN A 427 6.60 19.58 7.20
N ALA A 428 6.83 20.14 6.01
CA ALA A 428 7.86 21.13 5.73
C ALA A 428 9.27 20.75 6.21
N VAL A 429 9.67 19.48 6.03
CA VAL A 429 10.97 18.97 6.48
C VAL A 429 11.98 19.06 5.34
N THR A 430 13.10 19.74 5.59
CA THR A 430 14.23 19.86 4.66
C THR A 430 15.23 18.72 4.80
N LYS A 431 16.17 18.60 3.86
CA LYS A 431 17.31 17.67 3.98
C LYS A 431 18.15 18.01 5.21
N GLY A 432 18.41 19.30 5.47
CA GLY A 432 19.14 19.76 6.64
C GLY A 432 18.49 19.38 7.97
N ASP A 433 17.15 19.44 8.06
CA ASP A 433 16.42 18.99 9.26
C ASP A 433 16.60 17.49 9.49
N LEU A 434 16.59 16.69 8.42
CA LEU A 434 16.83 15.25 8.50
C LEU A 434 18.27 14.94 8.90
N CYS A 435 19.26 15.57 8.27
CA CYS A 435 20.67 15.39 8.64
C CYS A 435 20.92 15.79 10.10
N THR A 436 20.32 16.90 10.56
CA THR A 436 20.40 17.32 11.97
C THR A 436 19.78 16.26 12.88
N ALA A 437 18.57 15.79 12.57
CA ALA A 437 17.91 14.74 13.35
C ALA A 437 18.71 13.43 13.38
N ILE A 438 19.36 13.09 12.28
CA ILE A 438 20.28 11.93 12.20
C ILE A 438 21.47 12.13 13.13
N HIS A 439 22.11 13.31 13.09
CA HIS A 439 23.26 13.64 13.95
C HIS A 439 22.87 13.66 15.43
N ASP A 440 21.62 14.00 15.73
CA ASP A 440 21.02 13.99 17.07
C ASP A 440 20.54 12.58 17.51
N GLY A 441 20.72 11.54 16.68
CA GLY A 441 20.54 10.13 17.04
C GLY A 441 19.36 9.40 16.38
N ALA A 442 18.66 10.01 15.41
CA ALA A 442 17.59 9.36 14.66
C ALA A 442 18.14 8.46 13.54
N HIS A 443 18.47 7.21 13.89
CA HIS A 443 19.22 6.28 13.03
C HIS A 443 18.36 5.27 12.24
N ASP A 444 17.05 5.44 12.19
CA ASP A 444 16.17 4.65 11.32
C ASP A 444 14.97 5.47 10.86
N VAL A 445 14.21 4.94 9.89
CA VAL A 445 13.03 5.63 9.34
C VAL A 445 11.95 5.88 10.41
N PRO A 446 11.62 4.93 11.31
CA PRO A 446 10.73 5.20 12.43
C PRO A 446 11.20 6.36 13.34
N ALA A 447 12.47 6.40 13.70
CA ALA A 447 13.04 7.47 14.51
C ALA A 447 12.96 8.81 13.77
N LEU A 448 13.32 8.87 12.48
CA LEU A 448 13.17 10.09 11.68
C LEU A 448 11.72 10.55 11.59
N LYS A 449 10.78 9.62 11.43
CA LYS A 449 9.35 9.91 11.47
C LYS A 449 8.95 10.50 12.83
N ALA A 450 9.44 9.95 13.93
CA ALA A 450 9.11 10.41 15.27
C ALA A 450 9.65 11.83 15.55
N CYS A 451 10.90 12.11 15.20
CA CYS A 451 11.51 13.41 15.52
C CYS A 451 11.18 14.52 14.51
N THR A 452 11.10 14.20 13.21
CA THR A 452 10.87 15.23 12.17
C THR A 452 9.44 15.25 11.64
N ARG A 453 8.65 14.21 11.91
CA ARG A 453 7.33 13.97 11.29
C ARG A 453 7.41 13.76 9.77
N ALA A 454 8.59 13.63 9.16
CA ALA A 454 8.68 13.37 7.73
C ALA A 454 8.04 12.00 7.38
N GLY A 455 7.13 11.98 6.41
CA GLY A 455 6.52 10.74 5.92
C GLY A 455 5.40 10.17 6.79
N THR A 456 4.87 10.93 7.75
CA THR A 456 3.71 10.55 8.58
C THR A 456 2.36 10.96 7.98
N THR A 457 2.32 11.91 7.04
CA THR A 457 1.09 12.33 6.34
C THR A 457 0.87 11.51 5.07
N CYS A 458 1.34 11.98 3.90
CA CYS A 458 1.13 11.26 2.62
C CYS A 458 2.13 10.12 2.35
N GLY A 459 3.20 10.01 3.16
CA GLY A 459 4.23 8.97 3.02
C GLY A 459 5.16 9.08 1.79
N SER A 460 5.03 10.12 0.94
CA SER A 460 5.77 10.22 -0.34
C SER A 460 7.29 10.27 -0.18
N CYS A 461 7.78 10.86 0.90
CA CYS A 461 9.20 11.05 1.16
C CYS A 461 9.88 9.85 1.83
N VAL A 462 9.15 8.83 2.27
CA VAL A 462 9.68 7.68 3.03
C VAL A 462 10.84 6.97 2.31
N PRO A 463 10.78 6.70 0.97
CA PRO A 463 11.93 6.13 0.27
C PRO A 463 13.18 7.03 0.29
N THR A 464 13.00 8.35 0.28
CA THR A 464 14.08 9.33 0.37
C THR A 464 14.68 9.39 1.77
N LEU A 465 13.87 9.22 2.83
CA LEU A 465 14.38 9.13 4.22
C LEU A 465 15.38 7.98 4.36
N LYS A 466 15.06 6.81 3.80
CA LYS A 466 15.94 5.64 3.84
C LYS A 466 17.28 5.92 3.15
N ARG A 467 17.27 6.57 1.99
CA ARG A 467 18.49 6.95 1.27
C ARG A 467 19.33 7.98 2.04
N ILE A 468 18.70 8.99 2.66
CA ILE A 468 19.43 10.01 3.45
C ILE A 468 20.08 9.36 4.68
N LEU A 469 19.43 8.42 5.36
CA LEU A 469 20.04 7.64 6.44
C LEU A 469 21.30 6.89 5.98
N GLU A 470 21.18 6.15 4.87
CA GLU A 470 22.31 5.41 4.27
C GLU A 470 23.47 6.37 3.90
N GLN A 471 23.18 7.59 3.47
CA GLN A 471 24.16 8.60 3.07
C GLN A 471 24.88 9.27 4.25
N GLU A 472 24.17 9.58 5.34
CA GLU A 472 24.77 10.16 6.55
C GLU A 472 25.63 9.15 7.33
N GLY A 473 25.91 7.98 6.75
CA GLY A 473 26.71 6.93 7.36
C GLY A 473 26.00 6.25 8.52
N VAL A 474 24.68 6.39 8.62
CA VAL A 474 23.90 5.63 9.58
C VAL A 474 23.93 4.18 9.15
N GLU A 475 24.64 3.37 9.92
CA GLU A 475 24.61 1.93 9.76
C GLU A 475 23.18 1.45 10.08
N VAL A 476 22.37 1.28 9.04
CA VAL A 476 21.05 0.67 9.17
C VAL A 476 21.27 -0.70 9.78
N SER A 477 20.77 -0.88 11.00
CA SER A 477 21.02 -2.09 11.77
C SER A 477 20.70 -3.33 10.92
N LYS A 478 21.70 -4.20 10.77
CA LYS A 478 21.53 -5.51 10.14
C LYS A 478 20.80 -6.50 11.04
N ALA A 479 20.50 -6.12 12.29
CA ALA A 479 19.83 -6.97 13.25
C ALA A 479 18.50 -7.49 12.71
N LEU A 480 18.32 -8.80 12.78
CA LEU A 480 17.07 -9.43 12.38
C LEU A 480 15.90 -8.99 13.28
N CYS A 481 16.15 -8.85 14.59
CA CYS A 481 15.22 -8.36 15.60
C CYS A 481 15.97 -8.10 16.91
N GLU A 482 15.25 -7.73 17.97
CA GLU A 482 15.82 -7.53 19.32
C GLU A 482 16.60 -8.73 19.89
N HIS A 483 16.35 -9.95 19.38
CA HIS A 483 16.99 -11.19 19.83
C HIS A 483 18.32 -11.50 19.14
N PHE A 484 18.57 -10.94 17.94
CA PHE A 484 19.73 -11.25 17.11
C PHE A 484 20.24 -9.98 16.41
N ASP A 485 21.49 -9.60 16.68
CA ASP A 485 22.14 -8.44 16.06
C ASP A 485 22.64 -8.72 14.63
N HIS A 486 22.44 -9.95 14.15
CA HIS A 486 22.82 -10.45 12.83
C HIS A 486 21.66 -10.39 11.85
N SER A 487 21.96 -10.18 10.57
CA SER A 487 21.03 -10.32 9.45
C SER A 487 20.66 -11.79 9.22
N ARG A 488 19.61 -12.03 8.42
CA ARG A 488 19.25 -13.39 8.01
C ARG A 488 20.42 -14.10 7.33
N ALA A 489 21.13 -13.42 6.41
CA ALA A 489 22.24 -14.01 5.67
C ALA A 489 23.40 -14.38 6.59
N GLU A 490 23.74 -13.52 7.56
CA GLU A 490 24.77 -13.82 8.57
C GLU A 490 24.36 -14.98 9.46
N LEU A 491 23.10 -15.03 9.93
CA LEU A 491 22.59 -16.17 10.71
C LEU A 491 22.65 -17.48 9.91
N PHE A 492 22.37 -17.45 8.61
CA PHE A 492 22.53 -18.64 7.76
C PHE A 492 23.99 -19.14 7.80
N GLN A 493 24.97 -18.24 7.65
CA GLN A 493 26.38 -18.60 7.69
C GLN A 493 26.84 -19.07 9.07
N ILE A 494 26.37 -18.43 10.14
CA ILE A 494 26.66 -18.83 11.53
C ILE A 494 26.14 -20.24 11.78
N VAL A 495 24.88 -20.49 11.47
CA VAL A 495 24.25 -21.81 11.69
C VAL A 495 24.98 -22.88 10.89
N ALA A 496 25.27 -22.64 9.61
CA ALA A 496 25.97 -23.59 8.75
C ALA A 496 27.42 -23.84 9.22
N GLY A 497 28.17 -22.78 9.52
CA GLY A 497 29.59 -22.85 9.86
C GLY A 497 29.85 -23.41 11.26
N ALA A 498 28.99 -23.09 12.24
CA ALA A 498 29.11 -23.58 13.61
C ALA A 498 28.42 -24.94 13.84
N GLY A 499 27.67 -25.45 12.85
CA GLY A 499 27.00 -26.75 12.99
C GLY A 499 25.79 -26.72 13.93
N ILE A 500 25.10 -25.58 14.05
CA ILE A 500 24.05 -25.39 15.05
C ILE A 500 22.73 -26.01 14.58
N THR A 501 22.20 -26.99 15.30
CA THR A 501 21.04 -27.78 14.86
C THR A 501 19.73 -27.46 15.57
N SER A 502 19.74 -26.54 16.54
CA SER A 502 18.59 -26.19 17.39
C SER A 502 18.50 -24.68 17.63
N PHE A 503 17.29 -24.18 17.91
CA PHE A 503 17.08 -22.73 18.14
C PHE A 503 17.66 -22.31 19.48
N SER A 504 17.47 -23.14 20.52
CA SER A 504 18.05 -22.91 21.85
C SER A 504 19.56 -22.75 21.80
N ALA A 505 20.28 -23.62 21.06
CA ALA A 505 21.73 -23.49 20.92
C ALA A 505 22.15 -22.23 20.14
N LEU A 506 21.36 -21.80 19.15
CA LEU A 506 21.62 -20.56 18.41
C LEU A 506 21.45 -19.32 19.30
N VAL A 507 20.38 -19.29 20.09
CA VAL A 507 20.11 -18.20 21.04
C VAL A 507 21.20 -18.16 22.12
N GLU A 508 21.58 -19.29 22.70
CA GLU A 508 22.61 -19.34 23.75
C GLU A 508 23.97 -18.81 23.26
N SER A 509 24.31 -19.07 21.99
CA SER A 509 25.62 -18.73 21.44
C SER A 509 25.69 -17.37 20.74
N HIS A 510 24.61 -16.94 20.07
CA HIS A 510 24.62 -15.78 19.16
C HIS A 510 23.37 -14.88 19.31
N GLY A 511 22.55 -15.09 20.34
CA GLY A 511 21.34 -14.33 20.56
C GLY A 511 21.02 -14.07 22.04
N ARG A 512 19.76 -13.72 22.31
CA ARG A 512 19.24 -13.46 23.65
C ARG A 512 17.74 -13.68 23.69
N GLY A 513 17.18 -13.90 24.89
CA GLY A 513 15.73 -14.06 25.11
C GLY A 513 15.16 -15.40 24.65
N SER A 514 13.85 -15.46 24.39
CA SER A 514 13.13 -16.68 23.97
C SER A 514 12.73 -16.70 22.48
N GLY A 515 13.11 -15.65 21.74
CA GLY A 515 12.69 -15.42 20.36
C GLY A 515 11.27 -14.87 20.20
N CYS A 516 11.04 -14.20 19.07
CA CYS A 516 9.74 -13.65 18.65
C CYS A 516 9.22 -14.27 17.34
N ASP A 517 8.09 -13.77 16.89
CA ASP A 517 7.44 -14.08 15.61
C ASP A 517 8.26 -13.68 14.36
N ILE A 518 9.33 -12.89 14.53
CA ILE A 518 10.28 -12.55 13.46
C ILE A 518 11.37 -13.62 13.33
N CYS A 519 12.11 -13.89 14.41
CA CYS A 519 13.31 -14.73 14.33
C CYS A 519 13.00 -16.22 14.32
N LYS A 520 11.95 -16.68 14.99
CA LYS A 520 11.61 -18.11 15.05
C LYS A 520 11.34 -18.70 13.65
N PRO A 521 10.48 -18.12 12.79
CA PRO A 521 10.25 -18.67 11.46
C PRO A 521 11.48 -18.57 10.55
N VAL A 522 12.32 -17.54 10.74
CA VAL A 522 13.56 -17.38 9.98
C VAL A 522 14.54 -18.50 10.31
N VAL A 523 14.78 -18.76 11.60
CA VAL A 523 15.68 -19.83 12.03
C VAL A 523 15.08 -21.19 11.69
N ALA A 524 13.77 -21.39 11.80
CA ALA A 524 13.10 -22.60 11.34
C ALA A 524 13.38 -22.89 9.86
N SER A 525 13.27 -21.87 9.00
CA SER A 525 13.60 -22.00 7.57
C SER A 525 15.08 -22.32 7.35
N ILE A 526 16.00 -21.65 8.06
CA ILE A 526 17.45 -21.92 7.94
C ILE A 526 17.77 -23.36 8.34
N LEU A 527 17.26 -23.80 9.50
CA LEU A 527 17.47 -25.15 10.00
C LEU A 527 16.86 -26.20 9.07
N ALA A 528 15.68 -25.96 8.51
CA ALA A 528 15.04 -26.88 7.57
C ALA A 528 15.83 -27.02 6.27
N THR A 529 16.44 -25.94 5.77
CA THR A 529 17.29 -25.98 4.56
C THR A 529 18.63 -26.68 4.83
N LEU A 530 19.26 -26.42 5.98
CA LEU A 530 20.61 -26.91 6.28
C LEU A 530 20.62 -28.35 6.81
N TYR A 531 19.66 -28.66 7.69
CA TYR A 531 19.59 -29.91 8.42
C TYR A 531 18.21 -30.53 8.17
N ASN A 532 18.10 -31.24 7.03
CA ASN A 532 16.89 -31.94 6.63
C ASN A 532 16.32 -32.78 7.79
N GLY A 533 15.01 -32.70 7.96
CA GLY A 533 14.25 -33.28 9.08
C GLY A 533 12.84 -32.69 9.08
N HIS A 534 11.89 -33.34 9.75
CA HIS A 534 10.51 -32.89 9.68
C HIS A 534 10.37 -31.52 10.37
N VAL A 535 9.63 -30.60 9.77
CA VAL A 535 9.42 -29.24 10.31
C VAL A 535 8.70 -29.22 11.67
N LEU A 536 8.12 -30.36 12.06
CA LEU A 536 7.36 -30.57 13.28
C LEU A 536 8.11 -31.43 14.32
N ASP A 537 9.38 -31.75 14.08
CA ASP A 537 10.20 -32.51 15.03
C ASP A 537 10.68 -31.63 16.19
N ALA A 538 10.49 -32.13 17.42
CA ALA A 538 11.04 -31.55 18.65
C ALA A 538 10.84 -30.02 18.75
N GLU A 539 11.93 -29.26 18.98
CA GLU A 539 11.90 -27.81 19.13
C GLU A 539 11.43 -27.09 17.86
N ARG A 540 11.64 -27.66 16.68
CA ARG A 540 11.32 -27.03 15.38
C ARG A 540 9.83 -26.74 15.22
N ALA A 541 8.98 -27.57 15.82
CA ALA A 541 7.53 -27.39 15.80
C ALA A 541 7.08 -26.06 16.41
N SER A 542 7.77 -25.62 17.47
CA SER A 542 7.47 -24.38 18.20
C SER A 542 7.98 -23.12 17.49
N LEU A 543 8.79 -23.29 16.44
CA LEU A 543 9.35 -22.20 15.66
C LEU A 543 8.50 -21.86 14.43
N GLN A 544 7.60 -22.78 14.04
CA GLN A 544 6.76 -22.62 12.86
C GLN A 544 5.70 -21.53 13.10
N ASP A 545 5.39 -20.79 12.03
CA ASP A 545 4.17 -19.98 12.03
C ASP A 545 2.93 -20.89 11.96
N THR A 546 1.74 -20.33 12.11
CA THR A 546 0.49 -21.10 12.12
C THR A 546 0.32 -22.00 10.89
N ASN A 547 0.77 -21.57 9.71
CA ASN A 547 0.56 -22.33 8.48
C ASN A 547 1.50 -23.53 8.39
N ASP A 548 2.79 -23.35 8.69
CA ASP A 548 3.75 -24.45 8.76
C ASP A 548 3.49 -25.36 10.00
N HIS A 549 2.91 -24.83 11.08
CA HIS A 549 2.55 -25.62 12.26
C HIS A 549 1.44 -26.64 11.97
N PHE A 550 0.43 -26.24 11.19
CA PHE A 550 -0.70 -27.09 10.79
C PHE A 550 -0.57 -27.66 9.37
N LEU A 551 0.56 -27.44 8.69
CA LEU A 551 0.79 -27.89 7.32
C LEU A 551 -0.38 -27.58 6.37
N ALA A 552 -1.01 -26.42 6.57
CA ALA A 552 -2.18 -25.96 5.83
C ALA A 552 -2.36 -24.44 6.00
N ASN A 553 -2.91 -23.72 5.00
CA ASN A 553 -3.14 -22.28 5.17
C ASN A 553 -4.39 -22.00 5.98
N LEU A 554 -4.28 -21.17 7.01
CA LEU A 554 -5.40 -20.62 7.74
C LEU A 554 -6.27 -19.71 6.85
N GLN A 555 -7.59 -19.85 6.97
CA GLN A 555 -8.61 -19.08 6.26
C GLN A 555 -9.35 -18.13 7.21
N ARG A 556 -10.13 -17.19 6.66
CA ARG A 556 -10.72 -16.08 7.44
C ARG A 556 -11.62 -16.52 8.61
N ASN A 557 -12.23 -17.70 8.53
CA ASN A 557 -13.15 -18.22 9.56
C ASN A 557 -12.49 -19.30 10.44
N GLY A 558 -11.15 -19.38 10.47
CA GLY A 558 -10.42 -20.37 11.26
C GLY A 558 -10.28 -21.76 10.61
N THR A 559 -10.80 -21.95 9.39
CA THR A 559 -10.64 -23.19 8.63
C THR A 559 -9.33 -23.22 7.84
N TYR A 560 -9.02 -24.32 7.17
CA TYR A 560 -7.76 -24.56 6.48
C TYR A 560 -7.96 -24.92 5.00
N SER A 561 -6.95 -24.64 4.19
CA SER A 561 -6.88 -25.09 2.79
C SER A 561 -6.07 -26.38 2.65
N VAL A 562 -6.56 -27.32 1.86
CA VAL A 562 -5.87 -28.54 1.43
C VAL A 562 -5.53 -28.44 -0.05
N VAL A 563 -4.25 -28.57 -0.39
CA VAL A 563 -3.76 -28.44 -1.76
C VAL A 563 -2.79 -29.60 -2.04
N PRO A 564 -3.26 -30.71 -2.63
CA PRO A 564 -2.37 -31.80 -3.03
C PRO A 564 -1.44 -31.34 -4.16
N ARG A 565 -0.27 -31.97 -4.25
CA ARG A 565 0.68 -31.73 -5.34
C ARG A 565 0.14 -32.34 -6.63
N ILE A 566 0.11 -31.52 -7.69
CA ILE A 566 -0.23 -31.92 -9.06
C ILE A 566 0.93 -31.45 -9.93
N ALA A 567 1.99 -32.27 -10.02
CA ALA A 567 3.25 -31.88 -10.64
C ALA A 567 3.05 -31.54 -12.12
N GLY A 568 3.52 -30.36 -12.55
CA GLY A 568 3.36 -29.91 -13.93
C GLY A 568 1.90 -29.71 -14.38
N GLY A 569 0.93 -29.82 -13.47
CA GLY A 569 -0.50 -29.79 -13.79
C GLY A 569 -1.08 -31.11 -14.31
N GLU A 570 -0.35 -32.23 -14.22
CA GLU A 570 -0.84 -33.55 -14.63
C GLU A 570 -1.53 -34.30 -13.48
N VAL A 571 -2.77 -34.74 -13.73
CA VAL A 571 -3.56 -35.56 -12.80
C VAL A 571 -4.27 -36.69 -13.55
N THR A 572 -4.28 -37.89 -12.97
CA THR A 572 -5.01 -39.02 -13.55
C THR A 572 -6.52 -38.88 -13.34
N ALA A 573 -7.32 -39.59 -14.13
CA ALA A 573 -8.78 -39.60 -13.94
C ALA A 573 -9.17 -40.11 -12.53
N GLU A 574 -8.49 -41.14 -12.05
CA GLU A 574 -8.71 -41.68 -10.70
C GLU A 574 -8.33 -40.68 -9.61
N GLY A 575 -7.17 -40.02 -9.73
CA GLY A 575 -6.76 -38.97 -8.79
C GLY A 575 -7.75 -37.81 -8.75
N LEU A 576 -8.30 -37.41 -9.90
CA LEU A 576 -9.33 -36.38 -9.98
C LEU A 576 -10.63 -36.80 -9.30
N ILE A 577 -11.03 -38.08 -9.43
CA ILE A 577 -12.18 -38.65 -8.71
C ILE A 577 -11.94 -38.58 -7.20
N VAL A 578 -10.78 -39.03 -6.71
CA VAL A 578 -10.45 -38.99 -5.28
C VAL A 578 -10.53 -37.56 -4.73
N ILE A 579 -9.96 -36.57 -5.42
CA ILE A 579 -10.06 -35.16 -5.01
C ILE A 579 -11.53 -34.72 -4.93
N GLY A 580 -12.35 -35.10 -5.91
CA GLY A 580 -13.78 -34.80 -5.93
C GLY A 580 -14.55 -35.45 -4.78
N GLU A 581 -14.24 -36.70 -4.44
CA GLU A 581 -14.85 -37.40 -3.31
C GLU A 581 -14.44 -36.79 -1.97
N VAL A 582 -13.16 -36.47 -1.79
CA VAL A 582 -12.67 -35.75 -0.60
C VAL A 582 -13.40 -34.42 -0.45
N ALA A 583 -13.46 -33.61 -1.51
CA ALA A 583 -14.14 -32.32 -1.45
C ALA A 583 -15.63 -32.47 -1.12
N ARG A 584 -16.32 -33.45 -1.71
CA ARG A 584 -17.73 -33.74 -1.42
C ARG A 584 -17.94 -34.17 0.03
N ASP A 585 -17.17 -35.14 0.50
CA ASP A 585 -17.40 -35.79 1.79
C ASP A 585 -17.09 -34.87 2.98
N PHE A 586 -16.15 -33.92 2.80
CA PHE A 586 -15.80 -32.90 3.79
C PHE A 586 -16.43 -31.53 3.51
N GLY A 587 -17.27 -31.40 2.48
CA GLY A 587 -17.98 -30.16 2.16
C GLY A 587 -17.06 -28.98 1.78
N LEU A 588 -15.95 -29.24 1.09
CA LEU A 588 -14.91 -28.27 0.78
C LEU A 588 -15.22 -27.45 -0.47
N TYR A 589 -14.90 -26.16 -0.42
CA TYR A 589 -14.90 -25.29 -1.61
C TYR A 589 -13.73 -25.68 -2.52
N THR A 590 -13.98 -25.86 -3.82
CA THR A 590 -12.97 -26.26 -4.81
C THR A 590 -12.70 -25.15 -5.82
N LYS A 591 -11.41 -24.93 -6.10
CA LYS A 591 -10.96 -23.92 -7.06
C LYS A 591 -9.75 -24.38 -7.86
N ILE A 592 -9.85 -24.29 -9.19
CA ILE A 592 -8.69 -24.42 -10.08
C ILE A 592 -7.90 -23.11 -10.02
N THR A 593 -6.59 -23.21 -9.76
CA THR A 593 -5.70 -22.07 -9.62
C THR A 593 -4.84 -21.83 -10.86
N GLY A 594 -4.26 -20.62 -10.95
CA GLY A 594 -3.31 -20.28 -12.01
C GLY A 594 -2.00 -21.08 -11.98
N GLY A 595 -1.75 -21.86 -10.92
CA GLY A 595 -0.64 -22.81 -10.82
C GLY A 595 -0.96 -24.21 -11.30
N GLN A 596 -2.08 -24.41 -12.01
CA GLN A 596 -2.58 -25.71 -12.46
C GLN A 596 -2.82 -26.71 -11.31
N ARG A 597 -3.34 -26.21 -10.20
CA ARG A 597 -3.72 -27.02 -9.03
C ARG A 597 -5.19 -26.90 -8.70
N ILE A 598 -5.68 -27.85 -7.90
CA ILE A 598 -7.02 -27.83 -7.32
C ILE A 598 -6.87 -27.54 -5.84
N ASP A 599 -7.32 -26.36 -5.43
CA ASP A 599 -7.33 -25.96 -4.02
C ASP A 599 -8.69 -26.34 -3.42
N MET A 600 -8.66 -26.98 -2.25
CA MET A 600 -9.83 -27.32 -1.44
C MET A 600 -9.82 -26.47 -0.17
N PHE A 601 -10.88 -25.71 0.13
CA PHE A 601 -10.95 -24.79 1.27
C PHE A 601 -12.09 -25.15 2.21
N GLY A 602 -11.94 -24.79 3.48
CA GLY A 602 -12.97 -25.01 4.50
C GLY A 602 -12.76 -26.25 5.37
N ALA A 603 -11.60 -26.91 5.28
CA ALA A 603 -11.29 -28.04 6.14
C ALA A 603 -11.14 -27.56 7.58
N ARG A 604 -11.72 -28.26 8.55
CA ARG A 604 -11.41 -28.00 9.96
C ARG A 604 -10.07 -28.63 10.32
N VAL A 605 -9.44 -28.16 11.39
CA VAL A 605 -8.12 -28.67 11.79
C VAL A 605 -8.16 -30.18 12.07
N GLU A 606 -9.24 -30.65 12.70
CA GLU A 606 -9.47 -32.05 13.03
C GLU A 606 -9.78 -32.93 11.80
N ASP A 607 -10.22 -32.35 10.69
CA ASP A 607 -10.49 -33.08 9.45
C ASP A 607 -9.21 -33.33 8.64
N LEU A 608 -8.16 -32.52 8.84
CA LEU A 608 -6.95 -32.55 8.03
C LEU A 608 -6.30 -33.95 7.98
N PRO A 609 -6.10 -34.69 9.10
CA PRO A 609 -5.52 -36.03 9.03
C PRO A 609 -6.34 -37.02 8.20
N ALA A 610 -7.67 -36.99 8.31
CA ALA A 610 -8.55 -37.88 7.56
C ALA A 610 -8.55 -37.54 6.05
N ILE A 611 -8.53 -36.24 5.72
CA ILE A 611 -8.40 -35.76 4.34
C ILE A 611 -7.07 -36.22 3.74
N TRP A 612 -5.95 -35.97 4.44
CA TRP A 612 -4.62 -36.29 3.94
C TRP A 612 -4.37 -37.79 3.88
N THR A 613 -4.95 -38.60 4.76
CA THR A 613 -4.90 -40.07 4.64
C THR A 613 -5.42 -40.53 3.28
N ARG A 614 -6.61 -40.05 2.88
CA ARG A 614 -7.20 -40.42 1.57
C ARG A 614 -6.38 -39.92 0.39
N LEU A 615 -5.80 -38.72 0.49
CA LEU A 615 -4.97 -38.14 -0.58
C LEU A 615 -3.65 -38.91 -0.72
N VAL A 616 -2.97 -39.23 0.39
CA VAL A 616 -1.72 -39.99 0.41
C VAL A 616 -1.95 -41.43 -0.08
N ASP A 617 -3.04 -42.09 0.35
CA ASP A 617 -3.42 -43.42 -0.14
C ASP A 617 -3.65 -43.44 -1.66
N ALA A 618 -4.11 -42.32 -2.23
CA ALA A 618 -4.27 -42.14 -3.67
C ALA A 618 -2.99 -41.67 -4.40
N GLY A 619 -1.87 -41.56 -3.68
CA GLY A 619 -0.56 -41.22 -4.23
C GLY A 619 -0.27 -39.72 -4.34
N PHE A 620 -1.07 -38.86 -3.71
CA PHE A 620 -0.77 -37.42 -3.64
C PHE A 620 0.22 -37.10 -2.51
N GLU A 621 1.10 -36.13 -2.77
CA GLU A 621 1.95 -35.52 -1.75
C GLU A 621 1.43 -34.13 -1.35
N SER A 622 1.97 -33.58 -0.27
CA SER A 622 1.78 -32.18 0.09
C SER A 622 2.20 -31.23 -1.03
N GLY A 623 1.28 -30.37 -1.44
CA GLY A 623 1.58 -29.27 -2.34
C GLY A 623 2.44 -28.17 -1.70
N HIS A 624 2.69 -28.24 -0.38
CA HIS A 624 3.40 -27.22 0.40
C HIS A 624 2.82 -25.81 0.19
N ALA A 625 1.51 -25.73 -0.02
CA ALA A 625 0.81 -24.47 -0.20
C ALA A 625 0.75 -23.63 1.08
N TYR A 626 1.25 -24.12 2.21
CA TYR A 626 1.35 -23.41 3.49
C TYR A 626 2.74 -22.78 3.69
N GLY A 627 3.82 -23.50 3.37
CA GLY A 627 5.18 -23.06 3.64
C GLY A 627 5.73 -22.00 2.69
N LYS A 628 6.81 -21.34 3.09
CA LYS A 628 7.66 -20.54 2.17
C LYS A 628 8.59 -21.49 1.42
N SER A 629 8.08 -22.04 0.33
CA SER A 629 8.75 -23.04 -0.52
C SER A 629 8.27 -22.96 -1.97
N LEU A 630 8.72 -23.88 -2.84
CA LEU A 630 8.20 -24.01 -4.20
C LEU A 630 6.70 -24.38 -4.19
N ARG A 631 5.87 -23.48 -4.73
CA ARG A 631 4.42 -23.62 -4.76
C ARG A 631 3.87 -24.28 -6.01
N THR A 632 4.52 -24.18 -7.15
CA THR A 632 4.04 -24.73 -8.43
C THR A 632 5.10 -24.56 -9.50
N VAL A 633 5.14 -25.51 -10.44
CA VAL A 633 5.78 -25.33 -11.75
C VAL A 633 4.68 -25.45 -12.81
N LYS A 634 4.21 -24.31 -13.32
CA LYS A 634 3.19 -24.28 -14.38
C LYS A 634 3.80 -24.79 -15.68
N SER A 635 3.13 -25.69 -16.39
CA SER A 635 3.58 -26.18 -17.69
C SER A 635 2.59 -25.83 -18.80
N CYS A 636 3.05 -25.77 -20.04
CA CYS A 636 2.15 -26.01 -21.18
C CYS A 636 2.32 -27.46 -21.65
N VAL A 637 1.39 -27.91 -22.51
CA VAL A 637 1.36 -29.31 -22.96
C VAL A 637 2.50 -29.73 -23.90
N GLY A 638 3.47 -28.84 -24.17
CA GLY A 638 4.73 -29.16 -24.86
C GLY A 638 4.59 -29.93 -26.18
N THR A 639 5.63 -30.70 -26.52
CA THR A 639 5.61 -31.67 -27.63
C THR A 639 4.66 -32.84 -27.40
N THR A 640 4.19 -33.04 -26.16
CA THR A 640 3.22 -34.08 -25.81
C THR A 640 1.91 -33.92 -26.58
N TRP A 641 1.43 -32.67 -26.75
CA TRP A 641 0.16 -32.41 -27.47
C TRP A 641 0.17 -31.17 -28.37
N CYS A 642 0.97 -30.15 -28.09
CA CYS A 642 0.91 -28.90 -28.83
C CYS A 642 1.65 -29.03 -30.16
N ARG A 643 0.99 -28.73 -31.27
CA ARG A 643 1.62 -28.70 -32.61
C ARG A 643 2.79 -27.70 -32.75
N TYR A 644 2.92 -26.77 -31.81
CA TYR A 644 3.98 -25.77 -31.75
C TYR A 644 5.03 -26.09 -30.66
N GLY A 645 4.84 -27.19 -29.92
CA GLY A 645 5.81 -27.63 -28.93
C GLY A 645 7.12 -27.95 -29.60
N VAL A 646 8.20 -27.35 -29.09
CA VAL A 646 9.58 -27.58 -29.54
C VAL A 646 10.24 -28.62 -28.65
N GLN A 647 9.98 -28.59 -27.34
CA GLN A 647 10.47 -29.58 -26.37
C GLN A 647 9.39 -30.02 -25.38
N ASP A 648 9.70 -31.08 -24.63
CA ASP A 648 8.83 -31.63 -23.58
C ASP A 648 8.84 -30.74 -22.33
N SER A 649 7.98 -29.72 -22.34
CA SER A 649 7.80 -28.85 -21.18
C SER A 649 7.07 -29.50 -20.02
N VAL A 650 6.31 -30.57 -20.26
CA VAL A 650 5.56 -31.25 -19.20
C VAL A 650 6.53 -32.08 -18.37
N GLY A 651 7.33 -32.94 -19.00
CA GLY A 651 8.38 -33.71 -18.33
C GLY A 651 9.35 -32.83 -17.56
N MET A 652 9.84 -31.75 -18.18
CA MET A 652 10.70 -30.77 -17.51
C MET A 652 10.01 -30.09 -16.32
N ALA A 653 8.73 -29.71 -16.43
CA ALA A 653 8.01 -29.11 -15.30
C ALA A 653 7.82 -30.09 -14.14
N VAL A 654 7.50 -31.36 -14.43
CA VAL A 654 7.38 -32.43 -13.43
C VAL A 654 8.72 -32.66 -12.74
N GLU A 655 9.81 -32.74 -13.51
CA GLU A 655 11.16 -32.91 -12.97
C GLU A 655 11.55 -31.76 -12.03
N LEU A 656 11.36 -30.50 -12.43
CA LEU A 656 11.66 -29.35 -11.59
C LEU A 656 10.75 -29.28 -10.35
N GLU A 657 9.45 -29.59 -10.50
CA GLU A 657 8.52 -29.56 -9.37
C GLU A 657 8.84 -30.64 -8.35
N LEU A 658 9.21 -31.83 -8.82
CA LEU A 658 9.65 -32.90 -7.94
C LEU A 658 11.02 -32.59 -7.36
N ARG A 659 11.98 -32.07 -8.11
CA ARG A 659 13.32 -31.80 -7.59
C ARG A 659 13.32 -30.79 -6.42
N TYR A 660 12.52 -29.74 -6.50
CA TYR A 660 12.54 -28.66 -5.49
C TYR A 660 11.37 -28.69 -4.50
N ARG A 661 10.62 -29.80 -4.45
CA ARG A 661 9.51 -29.94 -3.49
C ARG A 661 10.02 -29.92 -2.06
N GLY A 662 9.33 -29.18 -1.19
CA GLY A 662 9.69 -29.06 0.22
C GLY A 662 10.83 -28.08 0.52
N LEU A 663 11.58 -27.60 -0.48
CA LEU A 663 12.68 -26.65 -0.27
C LEU A 663 12.18 -25.38 0.41
N ARG A 664 12.55 -25.18 1.69
CA ARG A 664 12.26 -23.95 2.42
C ARG A 664 13.17 -22.82 1.93
N SER A 665 12.58 -21.64 1.76
CA SER A 665 13.21 -20.47 1.16
C SER A 665 12.74 -19.17 1.85
N PRO A 666 13.50 -18.06 1.74
CA PRO A 666 13.13 -16.80 2.38
C PRO A 666 11.72 -16.32 2.06
N HIS A 667 11.21 -16.65 0.87
CA HIS A 667 9.82 -16.44 0.49
C HIS A 667 9.31 -17.60 -0.41
N LYS A 668 7.99 -17.68 -0.63
CA LYS A 668 7.37 -18.63 -1.58
C LYS A 668 7.86 -18.41 -3.02
N LEU A 669 8.10 -19.50 -3.73
CA LEU A 669 8.62 -19.53 -5.10
C LEU A 669 7.57 -20.09 -6.07
N LYS A 670 7.55 -19.57 -7.30
CA LYS A 670 6.76 -20.09 -8.42
C LYS A 670 7.67 -20.25 -9.62
N SER A 671 7.36 -21.24 -10.46
CA SER A 671 8.05 -21.45 -11.73
C SER A 671 7.06 -21.73 -12.87
N GLY A 672 7.58 -21.65 -14.10
CA GLY A 672 6.84 -22.04 -15.29
C GLY A 672 7.77 -22.57 -16.39
N VAL A 673 7.34 -23.61 -17.10
CA VAL A 673 8.06 -24.21 -18.22
C VAL A 673 7.18 -24.16 -19.47
N SER A 674 7.67 -23.46 -20.49
CA SER A 674 6.99 -23.35 -21.78
C SER A 674 7.75 -24.11 -22.85
N GLY A 675 7.04 -25.01 -23.55
CA GLY A 675 7.63 -25.82 -24.62
C GLY A 675 7.93 -25.06 -25.92
N CYS A 676 7.67 -23.75 -25.98
CA CYS A 676 8.06 -22.87 -27.10
C CYS A 676 7.98 -21.39 -26.69
N ALA A 677 8.46 -20.50 -27.57
CA ALA A 677 8.45 -19.04 -27.39
C ALA A 677 7.05 -18.39 -27.27
N ARG A 678 5.95 -19.14 -27.50
CA ARG A 678 4.58 -18.64 -27.24
C ARG A 678 4.24 -18.56 -25.76
N GLU A 679 5.07 -19.18 -24.91
CA GLU A 679 5.12 -18.90 -23.48
C GLU A 679 3.80 -19.15 -22.71
N CYS A 680 3.01 -20.16 -23.09
CA CYS A 680 1.70 -20.39 -22.46
C CYS A 680 1.76 -20.68 -20.94
N ALA A 681 2.93 -21.00 -20.39
CA ALA A 681 3.13 -21.18 -18.96
C ALA A 681 3.47 -19.88 -18.19
N GLU A 682 3.50 -18.71 -18.85
CA GLU A 682 3.85 -17.43 -18.22
C GLU A 682 5.19 -17.48 -17.45
N ALA A 683 6.14 -18.26 -17.95
CA ALA A 683 7.48 -18.48 -17.39
C ALA A 683 8.18 -17.17 -16.97
N ARG A 684 8.04 -16.09 -17.75
CA ARG A 684 8.69 -14.80 -17.45
C ARG A 684 8.00 -14.02 -16.34
N SER A 685 6.82 -14.43 -15.87
CA SER A 685 6.15 -13.82 -14.72
C SER A 685 6.50 -14.47 -13.37
N LYS A 686 7.35 -15.51 -13.39
CA LYS A 686 7.64 -16.37 -12.23
C LYS A 686 9.03 -16.08 -11.66
N ASP A 687 9.29 -16.54 -10.43
CA ASP A 687 10.56 -16.29 -9.74
C ASP A 687 11.75 -16.86 -10.52
N PHE A 688 11.54 -17.99 -11.22
CA PHE A 688 12.36 -18.47 -12.34
C PHE A 688 11.47 -19.16 -13.38
N GLY A 689 11.84 -19.10 -14.65
CA GLY A 689 11.05 -19.65 -15.75
C GLY A 689 11.90 -20.20 -16.88
N VAL A 690 11.38 -21.21 -17.55
CA VAL A 690 12.08 -21.95 -18.60
C VAL A 690 11.28 -21.85 -19.91
N ILE A 691 11.96 -21.54 -21.01
CA ILE A 691 11.36 -21.51 -22.34
C ILE A 691 12.21 -22.34 -23.29
N ALA A 692 11.58 -23.31 -23.96
CA ALA A 692 12.25 -24.16 -24.93
C ALA A 692 12.66 -23.40 -26.19
N THR A 693 13.83 -23.75 -26.72
CA THR A 693 14.33 -23.38 -28.04
C THR A 693 14.62 -24.64 -28.86
N GLU A 694 14.94 -24.48 -30.14
CA GLU A 694 15.37 -25.59 -31.00
C GLU A 694 16.72 -26.18 -30.59
N GLN A 695 17.52 -25.43 -29.82
CA GLN A 695 18.89 -25.80 -29.42
C GLN A 695 18.98 -26.26 -27.96
N GLY A 696 17.98 -25.96 -27.14
CA GLY A 696 18.00 -26.27 -25.71
C GLY A 696 16.93 -25.48 -24.95
N TRP A 697 17.33 -24.92 -23.81
CA TRP A 697 16.45 -24.19 -22.90
C TRP A 697 17.01 -22.81 -22.57
N ASN A 698 16.11 -21.84 -22.53
CA ASN A 698 16.39 -20.51 -21.99
C ASN A 698 15.88 -20.43 -20.55
N LEU A 699 16.76 -20.03 -19.63
CA LEU A 699 16.43 -19.81 -18.23
C LEU A 699 16.27 -18.31 -17.97
N TYR A 700 15.13 -17.93 -17.41
CA TYR A 700 14.83 -16.58 -16.95
C TYR A 700 14.71 -16.57 -15.43
N VAL A 701 15.21 -15.53 -14.77
CA VAL A 701 15.15 -15.38 -13.30
C VAL A 701 14.72 -13.99 -12.87
N GLY A 702 14.19 -13.85 -11.66
CA GLY A 702 13.84 -12.55 -11.08
C GLY A 702 12.49 -11.99 -11.51
N GLY A 703 11.54 -12.84 -11.92
CA GLY A 703 10.17 -12.41 -12.20
C GLY A 703 9.30 -12.36 -10.95
N ASN A 704 8.20 -11.60 -11.01
CA ASN A 704 7.23 -11.46 -9.92
C ASN A 704 5.83 -11.21 -10.48
N GLY A 705 4.88 -12.11 -10.24
CA GLY A 705 3.44 -11.89 -10.49
C GLY A 705 2.67 -11.35 -9.28
N GLY A 706 3.29 -10.45 -8.49
CA GLY A 706 2.77 -9.92 -7.22
C GLY A 706 2.32 -8.46 -7.29
N PHE A 707 2.33 -7.77 -6.14
CA PHE A 707 1.92 -6.36 -6.00
C PHE A 707 2.67 -5.41 -6.95
N THR A 708 3.95 -5.67 -7.18
CA THR A 708 4.78 -5.01 -8.19
C THR A 708 5.16 -6.04 -9.25
N PRO A 709 4.40 -6.15 -10.36
CA PRO A 709 4.70 -7.10 -11.40
C PRO A 709 6.05 -6.83 -12.05
N ARG A 710 6.85 -7.87 -12.27
CA ARG A 710 8.14 -7.78 -12.96
C ARG A 710 8.36 -8.99 -13.84
N HIS A 711 8.89 -8.77 -15.05
CA HIS A 711 9.34 -9.86 -15.91
C HIS A 711 10.73 -10.36 -15.51
N ALA A 712 10.88 -11.68 -15.49
CA ALA A 712 12.15 -12.36 -15.36
C ALA A 712 13.06 -12.06 -16.56
N GLU A 713 14.35 -11.96 -16.26
CA GLU A 713 15.43 -11.60 -17.18
C GLU A 713 16.22 -12.84 -17.56
N LEU A 714 16.76 -12.85 -18.79
CA LEU A 714 17.45 -14.02 -19.35
C LEU A 714 18.80 -14.23 -18.65
N LEU A 715 18.97 -15.37 -17.99
CA LEU A 715 20.21 -15.76 -17.32
C LEU A 715 21.10 -16.61 -18.23
N VAL A 716 20.59 -17.71 -18.79
CA VAL A 716 21.33 -18.53 -19.78
C VAL A 716 20.41 -18.90 -20.95
N SER A 717 21.01 -19.07 -22.14
CA SER A 717 20.30 -19.36 -23.39
C SER A 717 20.79 -20.66 -23.99
N ASP A 718 19.88 -21.41 -24.61
CA ASP A 718 20.17 -22.58 -25.44
C ASP A 718 21.02 -23.66 -24.76
N VAL A 719 20.81 -23.86 -23.45
CA VAL A 719 21.53 -24.87 -22.67
C VAL A 719 20.79 -26.22 -22.67
N ASP A 720 21.53 -27.31 -22.53
CA ASP A 720 20.95 -28.64 -22.32
C ASP A 720 20.24 -28.75 -20.95
N SER A 721 19.45 -29.81 -20.75
CA SER A 721 18.68 -30.03 -19.51
C SER A 721 19.53 -30.15 -18.26
N GLU A 722 20.71 -30.78 -18.33
CA GLU A 722 21.60 -30.96 -17.18
C GLU A 722 22.16 -29.61 -16.73
N THR A 723 22.65 -28.82 -17.68
CA THR A 723 23.17 -27.47 -17.45
C THR A 723 22.07 -26.53 -16.96
N LEU A 724 20.84 -26.64 -17.50
CA LEU A 724 19.67 -25.90 -17.02
C LEU A 724 19.39 -26.18 -15.54
N ILE A 725 19.23 -27.46 -15.19
CA ILE A 725 18.88 -27.87 -13.82
C ILE A 725 19.98 -27.45 -12.85
N ARG A 726 21.25 -27.70 -13.17
CA ARG A 726 22.39 -27.27 -12.35
C ARG A 726 22.42 -25.75 -12.14
N THR A 727 22.07 -24.96 -13.16
CA THR A 727 22.01 -23.50 -13.01
C THR A 727 20.86 -23.07 -12.09
N ILE A 728 19.70 -23.75 -12.17
CA ILE A 728 18.55 -23.49 -11.28
C ILE A 728 18.90 -23.91 -9.84
N ASP A 729 19.55 -25.05 -9.63
CA ASP A 729 20.02 -25.53 -8.32
C ASP A 729 20.84 -24.44 -7.62
N ARG A 730 21.83 -23.89 -8.34
CA ARG A 730 22.71 -22.83 -7.84
C ARG A 730 21.97 -21.53 -7.59
N PHE A 731 21.08 -21.12 -8.50
CA PHE A 731 20.24 -19.95 -8.32
C PHE A 731 19.42 -20.03 -7.03
N LEU A 732 18.72 -21.16 -6.82
CA LEU A 732 17.88 -21.39 -5.64
C LEU A 732 18.71 -21.46 -4.37
N MET A 733 19.82 -22.19 -4.36
CA MET A 733 20.67 -22.30 -3.17
C MET A 733 21.36 -20.99 -2.84
N PHE A 734 21.78 -20.22 -3.83
CA PHE A 734 22.38 -18.91 -3.61
C PHE A 734 21.33 -17.92 -3.05
N TYR A 735 20.12 -17.90 -3.61
CA TYR A 735 18.98 -17.13 -3.09
C TYR A 735 18.66 -17.50 -1.64
N VAL A 736 18.56 -18.80 -1.32
CA VAL A 736 18.24 -19.25 0.03
C VAL A 736 19.33 -18.84 1.03
N ARG A 737 20.60 -18.80 0.61
CA ARG A 737 21.74 -18.39 1.46
C ARG A 737 21.79 -16.88 1.70
N THR A 738 21.52 -16.05 0.70
CA THR A 738 21.89 -14.63 0.74
C THR A 738 20.72 -13.66 0.82
N ALA A 739 19.52 -14.07 0.43
CA ALA A 739 18.36 -13.17 0.46
C ALA A 739 17.90 -12.88 1.89
N ASP A 740 17.31 -11.71 2.07
CA ASP A 740 16.80 -11.27 3.36
C ASP A 740 15.41 -11.87 3.66
N ARG A 741 14.93 -11.67 4.89
CA ARG A 741 13.65 -12.16 5.39
C ARG A 741 12.50 -11.71 4.48
N LEU A 742 11.69 -12.67 4.02
CA LEU A 742 10.51 -12.43 3.16
C LEU A 742 10.81 -11.68 1.86
N GLN A 743 12.08 -11.60 1.44
CA GLN A 743 12.49 -10.96 0.20
C GLN A 743 12.20 -11.87 -1.00
N ARG A 744 11.55 -11.34 -2.04
CA ARG A 744 11.34 -12.06 -3.32
C ARG A 744 12.61 -12.06 -4.17
N THR A 745 12.71 -12.96 -5.15
CA THR A 745 13.91 -13.07 -6.01
C THR A 745 14.18 -11.80 -6.83
N ALA A 746 13.14 -11.11 -7.30
CA ALA A 746 13.24 -9.84 -8.03
C ALA A 746 13.99 -8.73 -7.23
N PRO A 747 13.49 -8.28 -6.06
CA PRO A 747 14.18 -7.28 -5.25
C PRO A 747 15.49 -7.79 -4.66
N TRP A 748 15.67 -9.10 -4.51
CA TRP A 748 16.96 -9.67 -4.13
C TRP A 748 18.03 -9.45 -5.20
N ILE A 749 17.72 -9.72 -6.47
CA ILE A 749 18.64 -9.44 -7.58
C ILE A 749 18.90 -7.93 -7.70
N GLU A 750 17.88 -7.08 -7.56
CA GLU A 750 18.04 -5.62 -7.59
C GLU A 750 18.95 -5.09 -6.47
N SER A 751 18.92 -5.74 -5.30
CA SER A 751 19.76 -5.33 -4.16
C SER A 751 21.23 -5.70 -4.29
N MET A 752 21.61 -6.54 -5.26
CA MET A 752 23.01 -6.89 -5.50
C MET A 752 23.72 -5.79 -6.28
N GLU A 753 24.93 -5.44 -5.84
CA GLU A 753 25.83 -4.63 -6.64
C GLU A 753 26.17 -5.38 -7.94
N GLY A 754 25.85 -4.79 -9.09
CA GLY A 754 25.95 -5.44 -10.41
C GLY A 754 24.77 -6.33 -10.79
N GLY A 755 23.74 -6.45 -9.94
CA GLY A 755 22.46 -7.07 -10.25
C GLY A 755 22.56 -8.48 -10.86
N LEU A 756 21.92 -8.66 -12.02
CA LEU A 756 21.90 -9.94 -12.74
C LEU A 756 23.30 -10.37 -13.22
N ASP A 757 24.17 -9.43 -13.59
CA ASP A 757 25.51 -9.74 -14.06
C ASP A 757 26.39 -10.27 -12.93
N HIS A 758 26.25 -9.72 -11.72
CA HIS A 758 26.89 -10.28 -10.54
C HIS A 758 26.37 -11.68 -10.25
N LEU A 759 25.05 -11.89 -10.26
CA LEU A 759 24.46 -13.22 -10.07
C LEU A 759 25.04 -14.23 -11.09
N ARG A 760 25.08 -13.86 -12.38
CA ARG A 760 25.66 -14.67 -13.46
C ARG A 760 27.11 -15.02 -13.17
N SER A 761 27.93 -14.03 -12.81
CA SER A 761 29.34 -14.24 -12.47
C SER A 761 29.52 -15.27 -11.34
N VAL A 762 28.64 -15.25 -10.33
CA VAL A 762 28.73 -16.17 -9.19
C VAL A 762 28.27 -17.59 -9.56
N ILE A 763 27.11 -17.76 -10.20
CA ILE A 763 26.50 -19.10 -10.36
C ILE A 763 26.80 -19.78 -11.70
N VAL A 764 27.22 -19.01 -12.71
CA VAL A 764 27.61 -19.53 -14.03
C VAL A 764 29.13 -19.59 -14.13
N ASP A 765 29.83 -18.49 -13.81
CA ASP A 765 31.29 -18.40 -13.97
C ASP A 765 32.07 -18.82 -12.72
N ASP A 766 31.38 -19.16 -11.63
CA ASP A 766 31.93 -19.57 -10.34
C ASP A 766 32.98 -18.62 -9.76
N SER A 767 32.76 -17.30 -9.90
CA SER A 767 33.73 -16.29 -9.48
C SER A 767 34.08 -16.30 -7.99
N LEU A 768 33.22 -16.89 -7.16
CA LEU A 768 33.44 -17.07 -5.72
C LEU A 768 33.95 -18.48 -5.34
N GLY A 769 34.01 -19.42 -6.28
CA GLY A 769 34.42 -20.82 -6.02
C GLY A 769 33.45 -21.61 -5.13
N ILE A 770 32.17 -21.24 -5.11
CA ILE A 770 31.14 -21.82 -4.22
C ILE A 770 30.16 -22.76 -4.95
N CYS A 771 30.25 -22.89 -6.28
CA CYS A 771 29.28 -23.66 -7.06
C CYS A 771 29.19 -25.12 -6.61
N ALA A 772 30.33 -25.77 -6.30
CA ALA A 772 30.33 -27.15 -5.79
C ALA A 772 29.58 -27.29 -4.46
N ASP A 773 29.68 -26.29 -3.58
CA ASP A 773 28.95 -26.29 -2.30
C ASP A 773 27.46 -26.03 -2.48
N LEU A 774 27.08 -25.24 -3.50
CA LEU A 774 25.68 -25.02 -3.87
C LEU A 774 25.07 -26.29 -4.45
N ASP A 775 25.77 -26.94 -5.37
CA ASP A 775 25.37 -28.20 -6.01
C ASP A 775 25.16 -29.29 -4.94
N ALA A 776 26.15 -29.50 -4.07
CA ALA A 776 26.06 -30.49 -2.99
C ALA A 776 24.95 -30.17 -1.98
N ALA A 777 24.62 -28.90 -1.75
CA ALA A 777 23.50 -28.53 -0.87
C ALA A 777 22.13 -28.87 -1.48
N MET A 778 21.96 -28.66 -2.78
CA MET A 778 20.75 -29.07 -3.47
C MET A 778 20.63 -30.60 -3.54
N GLU A 779 21.72 -31.29 -3.82
CA GLU A 779 21.72 -32.77 -3.89
C GLU A 779 21.30 -33.39 -2.55
N ARG A 780 21.82 -32.86 -1.43
CA ARG A 780 21.36 -33.26 -0.09
C ARG A 780 19.86 -33.04 0.11
N HIS A 781 19.31 -31.92 -0.36
CA HIS A 781 17.88 -31.65 -0.27
C HIS A 781 17.06 -32.68 -1.06
N VAL A 782 17.45 -32.92 -2.32
CA VAL A 782 16.78 -33.89 -3.21
C VAL A 782 16.80 -35.30 -2.61
N ASP A 783 17.95 -35.75 -2.13
CA ASP A 783 18.16 -37.11 -1.62
C ASP A 783 17.43 -37.41 -0.30
N SER A 784 17.06 -36.37 0.45
CA SER A 784 16.46 -36.52 1.78
C SER A 784 15.05 -35.95 1.90
N TYR A 785 14.44 -35.55 0.78
CA TYR A 785 13.04 -35.14 0.78
C TYR A 785 12.14 -36.29 1.29
N ALA A 786 11.23 -35.93 2.19
CA ALA A 786 10.13 -36.77 2.62
C ALA A 786 8.87 -35.91 2.68
N ASP A 787 7.72 -36.49 2.33
CA ASP A 787 6.45 -35.77 2.40
C ASP A 787 6.04 -35.51 3.86
N GLU A 788 5.75 -34.24 4.16
CA GLU A 788 5.43 -33.79 5.53
C GLU A 788 4.10 -34.36 6.03
N TRP A 789 3.11 -34.54 5.15
CA TRP A 789 1.83 -35.12 5.57
C TRP A 789 1.93 -36.62 5.80
N ALA A 790 2.60 -37.37 4.93
CA ALA A 790 2.93 -38.77 5.18
C ALA A 790 3.72 -38.94 6.50
N GLY A 791 4.65 -38.02 6.80
CA GLY A 791 5.40 -37.99 8.05
C GLY A 791 4.53 -37.75 9.29
N VAL A 792 3.53 -36.86 9.20
CA VAL A 792 2.53 -36.66 10.26
C VAL A 792 1.65 -37.90 10.46
N LEU A 793 1.16 -38.50 9.37
CA LEU A 793 0.26 -39.65 9.44
C LEU A 793 0.92 -40.90 10.02
N ALA A 794 2.23 -41.04 9.85
CA ALA A 794 3.02 -42.15 10.40
C ALA A 794 3.43 -41.96 11.87
N ASP A 795 3.21 -40.78 12.46
CA ASP A 795 3.70 -40.40 13.79
C ASP A 795 2.54 -39.97 14.71
N PRO A 796 2.12 -40.82 15.66
CA PRO A 796 1.01 -40.51 16.57
C PRO A 796 1.20 -39.23 17.39
N GLU A 797 2.44 -38.85 17.71
CA GLU A 797 2.72 -37.63 18.47
C GLU A 797 2.42 -36.39 17.62
N LYS A 798 2.87 -36.38 16.36
CA LYS A 798 2.56 -35.29 15.42
C LYS A 798 1.07 -35.22 15.11
N LEU A 799 0.42 -36.36 14.93
CA LEU A 799 -1.00 -36.45 14.62
C LEU A 799 -1.88 -35.89 15.74
N SER A 800 -1.47 -36.04 17.01
CA SER A 800 -2.23 -35.55 18.17
C SER A 800 -2.43 -34.02 18.22
N ARG A 801 -1.69 -33.27 17.38
CA ARG A 801 -1.75 -31.80 17.31
C ARG A 801 -2.94 -31.28 16.50
N PHE A 802 -3.55 -32.11 15.66
CA PHE A 802 -4.59 -31.70 14.73
C PHE A 802 -5.97 -31.82 15.39
N VAL A 803 -6.22 -30.98 16.40
CA VAL A 803 -7.47 -30.96 17.17
C VAL A 803 -7.88 -29.51 17.42
N SER A 804 -9.19 -29.22 17.46
CA SER A 804 -9.67 -27.85 17.67
C SER A 804 -9.43 -27.38 19.12
N PHE A 805 -9.58 -28.29 20.09
CA PHE A 805 -9.34 -28.00 21.51
C PHE A 805 -8.55 -29.13 22.16
N VAL A 806 -7.41 -28.82 22.78
CA VAL A 806 -6.58 -29.80 23.51
C VAL A 806 -7.36 -30.49 24.64
N ASN A 807 -8.26 -29.76 25.31
CA ASN A 807 -9.07 -30.28 26.42
C ASN A 807 -10.36 -30.98 25.97
N ALA A 808 -10.74 -30.84 24.70
CA ALA A 808 -11.91 -31.51 24.11
C ALA A 808 -11.63 -31.88 22.65
N PRO A 809 -10.74 -32.87 22.40
CA PRO A 809 -10.25 -33.17 21.05
C PRO A 809 -11.32 -33.54 20.02
N GLU A 810 -12.46 -34.05 20.49
CA GLU A 810 -13.58 -34.45 19.63
C GLU A 810 -14.63 -33.33 19.43
N ALA A 811 -14.48 -32.18 20.10
CA ALA A 811 -15.42 -31.08 19.99
C ALA A 811 -15.02 -30.16 18.82
N PRO A 812 -15.88 -29.98 17.80
CA PRO A 812 -15.58 -29.06 16.71
C PRO A 812 -15.68 -27.61 17.21
N ASP A 813 -14.95 -26.71 16.57
CA ASP A 813 -15.04 -25.28 16.85
C ASP A 813 -16.44 -24.73 16.45
N PRO A 814 -17.27 -24.29 17.43
CA PRO A 814 -18.63 -23.81 17.16
C PRO A 814 -18.67 -22.44 16.47
N THR A 815 -17.53 -21.74 16.37
CA THR A 815 -17.41 -20.44 15.71
C THR A 815 -17.28 -20.57 14.20
N ILE A 816 -16.89 -21.74 13.69
CA ILE A 816 -16.75 -22.00 12.26
C ILE A 816 -18.13 -22.09 11.60
N ARG A 817 -18.46 -21.10 10.78
CA ARG A 817 -19.72 -21.01 10.04
C ARG A 817 -19.49 -20.89 8.54
N PHE A 818 -20.40 -21.51 7.78
CA PHE A 818 -20.44 -21.48 6.32
C PHE A 818 -21.81 -20.99 5.82
N VAL A 819 -21.81 -20.41 4.64
CA VAL A 819 -23.01 -20.15 3.82
C VAL A 819 -22.78 -20.72 2.43
N GLU A 820 -23.85 -20.99 1.69
CA GLU A 820 -23.73 -21.47 0.31
C GLU A 820 -23.71 -20.29 -0.67
N GLU A 821 -22.65 -20.21 -1.47
CA GLU A 821 -22.55 -19.28 -2.59
C GLU A 821 -22.09 -20.00 -3.84
N ARG A 822 -22.78 -19.76 -4.97
CA ARG A 822 -22.46 -20.37 -6.27
C ARG A 822 -22.37 -21.91 -6.20
N GLY A 823 -23.22 -22.53 -5.36
CA GLY A 823 -23.28 -23.97 -5.19
C GLY A 823 -22.12 -24.57 -4.38
N GLN A 824 -21.38 -23.75 -3.61
CA GLN A 824 -20.28 -24.21 -2.77
C GLN A 824 -20.31 -23.54 -1.39
N ASN A 825 -19.76 -24.21 -0.38
CA ASN A 825 -19.62 -23.66 0.96
C ASN A 825 -18.57 -22.56 0.98
N VAL A 826 -18.92 -21.36 1.44
CA VAL A 826 -17.97 -20.26 1.68
C VAL A 826 -18.06 -19.81 3.13
N PRO A 827 -17.00 -19.21 3.70
CA PRO A 827 -17.07 -18.64 5.05
C PRO A 827 -18.27 -17.70 5.20
N ALA A 828 -19.07 -17.86 6.25
CA ALA A 828 -20.17 -16.95 6.53
C ALA A 828 -19.66 -15.51 6.72
N PRO A 829 -20.35 -14.48 6.23
CA PRO A 829 -20.03 -13.09 6.56
C PRO A 829 -20.00 -12.92 8.08
N GLY A 830 -18.93 -12.32 8.62
CA GLY A 830 -18.90 -11.94 10.03
C GLY A 830 -20.01 -10.92 10.30
N ARG A 831 -20.53 -10.89 11.53
CA ARG A 831 -21.28 -9.71 11.98
C ARG A 831 -20.29 -8.53 12.04
N PRO A 832 -20.71 -7.29 11.70
CA PRO A 832 -19.84 -6.11 11.73
C PRO A 832 -19.11 -5.89 13.06
N ASP A 833 -19.67 -6.40 14.16
CA ASP A 833 -19.19 -6.18 15.53
C ASP A 833 -18.50 -7.40 16.16
N GLU A 834 -18.29 -8.49 15.42
CA GLU A 834 -17.77 -9.75 15.98
C GLU A 834 -16.36 -10.00 15.44
N PRO A 835 -15.30 -9.76 16.24
CA PRO A 835 -13.94 -10.05 15.81
C PRO A 835 -13.81 -11.53 15.46
N VAL A 836 -13.04 -11.85 14.43
CA VAL A 836 -12.60 -13.23 14.20
C VAL A 836 -11.71 -13.61 15.38
N LEU A 837 -12.28 -14.26 16.37
CA LEU A 837 -11.57 -14.72 17.57
C LEU A 837 -10.67 -15.89 17.18
N ILE A 838 -9.41 -15.58 16.86
CA ILE A 838 -8.37 -16.60 16.68
C ILE A 838 -7.78 -16.89 18.07
N GLY A 839 -8.27 -17.92 18.73
CA GLY A 839 -7.49 -18.68 19.71
C GLY A 839 -7.15 -18.06 21.07
N LEU A 840 -7.90 -17.09 21.58
CA LEU A 840 -7.84 -16.73 23.01
C LEU A 840 -9.18 -17.06 23.69
N PRO A 841 -9.19 -17.90 24.75
CA PRO A 841 -10.40 -18.12 25.51
C PRO A 841 -10.82 -16.81 26.18
N GLU A 842 -12.09 -16.45 26.07
CA GLU A 842 -12.69 -15.38 26.88
C GLU A 842 -12.55 -15.76 28.36
N VAL A 843 -11.66 -15.07 29.07
CA VAL A 843 -11.69 -15.09 30.53
C VAL A 843 -12.83 -14.16 30.94
N SER A 844 -13.99 -14.74 31.23
CA SER A 844 -15.09 -14.00 31.87
C SER A 844 -14.57 -13.29 33.12
N PRO A 845 -14.81 -11.98 33.28
CA PRO A 845 -14.42 -11.27 34.49
C PRO A 845 -15.23 -11.84 35.67
N ARG A 846 -14.51 -12.31 36.70
CA ARG A 846 -15.06 -12.53 38.04
C ARG A 846 -14.76 -11.32 38.92
#